data_AF-A0A5B1BCH4-F1
#
_entry.id   AF-A0A5B1BCH4-F1
#
_cell.length_a   1.000
_cell.length_b   1.000
_cell.length_c   1.000
_cell.angle_alpha   90.00
_cell.angle_beta   90.00
_cell.angle_gamma   90.00
#
_symmetry.space_group_name_H-M   'P 1'
#
loop_
_entity.id
_entity.type
_entity.pdbx_description
1 polymer ?
#
loop_
_entity_poly.entity_id
_entity_poly.type
_entity_poly.pdbx_seq_one_letter_code
_entity_poly.pdbx_strand_id
1 'polypeptide(L)'
;MKTKKLLIILLLISVACYTQNTEQRARQKIDQLNQLITNAKNKGIDVTKEKMSLRVADIFLEYAKWDQNHKGEVAADFRKAGRVVPNSAVQKTPEEYANLLPEYERQEVVLLLDEAISKLNKLIAGQEKRKPTLELDWESLDIDGFDIKQNGTPVFLLDWNFKPGSTMGFDTREFFGSLGGYYYSIQFLRENADGSIGINPGQEARLRNLKSGNFGAPFLGMRLVPDFIKKAYPDFTKGGSTFTGFDIDHPQARKLHKTLFEKYVPFFKGKNMSKLGYMLSNEPHWNTSGTWDVVEITAHTKSKFVDWLKRKHGTITEVNNLWSTSFSNFRQAANSFVTPVNKSLRGSPQYYDFMRFNQNRVTEWFTFLRDEIKKIDPDAKTHIKLIPGQWYDGSRDNGLDFEALTNLTEIIGHDAEMKHSTRWGKNNPWQEKYILEWRDLAISYDFFQSIKPNAINYNSEGHSLLGSSMDVFLRPSYARASQWISTIHGGDVTTNWAWLRNADGSLKSNFKLAASTTQQPRILNELHATMIDLNTYGKEISDLQHIKSPMRFFYSETSAINKPNHMTQLKELYEDFYFEGYRLGFATENIIKKQNAKNWEFIVVSNTEYATYNEFKTIQNYLDNGGTVLIDGISLRKNEYGKNRSARLTSGSGTLLNISNKNIKAQVLALLDQRGYKPAVKVMETNSVAGFKGVFPRSVRTKNGKNIISLVNVGKDKTKIELSLGTNTNVSITNMLTGTKLNNNFDMIPEQVLLLEVAKESGNSENNIIVNGFYNIQNIDTAQNMTASQSDNHNATMLNTSKSEDQVWEFIHLGNGIHKIKNINTERYLEVGGGRCANDANINTWTTANVDHHKWYITKIGENHYLRPLHCTDRAMDKSIGSNGNVKIWKYNKNNKNQKFKLVPVNASNTIIVNGTYTIESANTGQHVISPNWEDFNVRMYRKLSAKDQQWVFEHIGNRKHTIKNVKTGRYLESFARGCGRNTNLNSWPTLNGGNHQQWLITKIGDNHYLRPSHCEDFAMDKSRGIDGNVKLWNFNTDNNNQKFKLIPVSITRNFDESSAFSIYPNPTNGILYIDTLQKDYKVYSIVVYGVLGNIVKTIDKNLNENQSIDISDLNSGLYMIAIKSHLSSNNDQTTSVFKIFKE
;
A
#
# COMPACT_ATOMS: atom_id res chain seq x y z
N MET A 1 -64.87 25.47 35.53
CA MET A 1 -64.63 25.55 34.07
C MET A 1 -63.65 26.69 33.79
N LYS A 2 -62.56 26.44 33.04
CA LYS A 2 -61.41 27.32 32.70
C LYS A 2 -60.08 26.98 33.42
N THR A 3 -59.50 25.80 33.14
CA THR A 3 -58.05 25.49 33.34
C THR A 3 -57.65 24.14 32.70
N LYS A 4 -58.14 23.85 31.48
CA LYS A 4 -57.79 22.58 30.78
C LYS A 4 -57.59 22.71 29.26
N LYS A 5 -57.22 23.90 28.76
CA LYS A 5 -56.93 24.10 27.31
C LYS A 5 -55.60 24.80 26.98
N LEU A 6 -54.69 24.97 27.96
CA LEU A 6 -53.37 25.58 27.70
C LEU A 6 -52.17 24.66 28.00
N LEU A 7 -52.39 23.39 28.34
CA LEU A 7 -51.32 22.41 28.61
C LEU A 7 -51.15 21.33 27.52
N ILE A 8 -51.86 21.45 26.39
CA ILE A 8 -51.80 20.49 25.27
C ILE A 8 -51.10 21.08 24.03
N ILE A 9 -50.69 22.36 24.06
CA ILE A 9 -49.98 23.02 22.94
C ILE A 9 -48.48 23.27 23.23
N LEU A 10 -48.00 23.00 24.45
CA LEU A 10 -46.58 23.11 24.82
C LEU A 10 -45.86 21.77 25.08
N LEU A 11 -46.52 20.64 24.79
CA LEU A 11 -45.95 19.28 24.86
C LEU A 11 -45.93 18.56 23.50
N LEU A 12 -45.83 19.34 22.41
CA LEU A 12 -45.65 18.86 21.03
C LEU A 12 -44.47 19.54 20.29
N ILE A 13 -43.50 20.11 21.03
CA ILE A 13 -42.29 20.73 20.45
C ILE A 13 -40.98 20.05 20.91
N SER A 14 -41.05 18.92 21.61
CA SER A 14 -39.83 18.18 21.96
C SER A 14 -40.08 16.68 22.00
N VAL A 15 -40.08 16.04 20.83
CA VAL A 15 -39.47 14.73 20.50
C VAL A 15 -39.74 14.52 19.00
N ALA A 16 -38.96 15.19 18.16
CA ALA A 16 -38.75 14.80 16.77
C ALA A 16 -37.31 15.16 16.42
N CYS A 17 -36.37 14.43 17.02
CA CYS A 17 -35.03 14.31 16.45
C CYS A 17 -35.21 13.51 15.15
N TYR A 18 -35.52 14.20 14.06
CA TYR A 18 -35.53 13.61 12.72
C TYR A 18 -34.11 13.12 12.45
N THR A 19 -33.92 11.80 12.45
CA THR A 19 -32.75 11.20 11.83
C THR A 19 -32.82 11.55 10.35
N GLN A 20 -31.90 12.40 9.92
CA GLN A 20 -31.87 12.86 8.54
C GLN A 20 -31.54 11.69 7.61
N ASN A 21 -32.31 11.50 6.53
CA ASN A 21 -32.02 10.47 5.52
C ASN A 21 -30.62 10.73 4.91
N THR A 22 -29.79 9.70 4.75
CA THR A 22 -28.42 9.75 4.20
C THR A 22 -28.34 10.49 2.86
N GLU A 23 -29.34 10.33 1.99
CA GLU A 23 -29.41 11.08 0.73
C GLU A 23 -29.51 12.59 0.96
N GLN A 24 -30.30 13.03 1.94
CA GLN A 24 -30.41 14.44 2.30
C GLN A 24 -29.10 14.97 2.90
N ARG A 25 -28.40 14.16 3.71
CA ARG A 25 -27.05 14.50 4.21
C ARG A 25 -26.06 14.65 3.06
N ALA A 26 -26.08 13.78 2.07
CA ALA A 26 -25.24 13.88 0.87
C ALA A 26 -25.53 15.18 0.10
N ARG A 27 -26.81 15.49 -0.14
CA ARG A 27 -27.22 16.74 -0.83
C ARG A 27 -26.77 18.01 -0.10
N GLN A 28 -26.87 18.04 1.23
CA GLN A 28 -26.33 19.17 2.01
C GLN A 28 -24.82 19.32 1.89
N LYS A 29 -24.07 18.21 1.84
CA LYS A 29 -22.62 18.24 1.65
C LYS A 29 -22.24 18.65 0.23
N ILE A 30 -23.03 18.30 -0.78
CA ILE A 30 -22.89 18.82 -2.15
C ILE A 30 -22.99 20.35 -2.14
N ASP A 31 -24.01 20.91 -1.49
CA ASP A 31 -24.18 22.38 -1.38
C ASP A 31 -23.00 23.03 -0.65
N GLN A 32 -22.56 22.43 0.46
CA GLN A 32 -21.39 22.89 1.22
C GLN A 32 -20.12 22.88 0.36
N LEU A 33 -19.86 21.80 -0.38
CA LEU A 33 -18.68 21.68 -1.23
C LEU A 33 -18.73 22.67 -2.40
N ASN A 34 -19.89 22.90 -3.01
CA ASN A 34 -20.07 23.93 -4.05
C ASN A 34 -19.71 25.35 -3.56
N GLN A 35 -20.12 25.71 -2.34
CA GLN A 35 -19.75 26.98 -1.73
C GLN A 35 -18.24 27.08 -1.49
N LEU A 36 -17.63 26.01 -0.97
CA LEU A 36 -16.17 25.96 -0.75
C LEU A 36 -15.38 26.02 -2.06
N ILE A 37 -15.84 25.36 -3.11
CA ILE A 37 -15.25 25.42 -4.46
C ILE A 37 -15.23 26.88 -4.95
N THR A 38 -16.32 27.62 -4.75
CA THR A 38 -16.40 29.04 -5.12
C THR A 38 -15.36 29.88 -4.35
N ASN A 39 -15.26 29.68 -3.03
CA ASN A 39 -14.26 30.35 -2.20
C ASN A 39 -12.81 30.00 -2.65
N ALA A 40 -12.54 28.72 -2.90
CA ALA A 40 -11.24 28.24 -3.34
C ALA A 40 -10.82 28.82 -4.70
N LYS A 41 -11.73 28.87 -5.68
CA LYS A 41 -11.49 29.52 -6.98
C LYS A 41 -11.13 30.99 -6.83
N ASN A 42 -11.83 31.72 -5.97
CA ASN A 42 -11.52 33.13 -5.70
C ASN A 42 -10.12 33.33 -5.09
N LYS A 43 -9.54 32.28 -4.48
CA LYS A 43 -8.15 32.25 -3.98
C LYS A 43 -7.14 31.67 -4.98
N GLY A 44 -7.56 31.35 -6.21
CA GLY A 44 -6.69 30.76 -7.23
C GLY A 44 -6.30 29.30 -6.95
N ILE A 45 -7.07 28.58 -6.13
CA ILE A 45 -6.83 27.16 -5.83
C ILE A 45 -7.47 26.31 -6.91
N ASP A 46 -6.75 25.31 -7.41
CA ASP A 46 -7.27 24.29 -8.32
C ASP A 46 -8.29 23.39 -7.62
N VAL A 47 -9.50 23.35 -8.17
CA VAL A 47 -10.68 22.64 -7.63
C VAL A 47 -11.13 21.47 -8.51
N THR A 48 -10.28 21.00 -9.42
CA THR A 48 -10.64 19.99 -10.42
C THR A 48 -11.08 18.68 -9.76
N LYS A 49 -10.36 18.25 -8.72
CA LYS A 49 -10.71 17.06 -7.94
C LYS A 49 -12.05 17.18 -7.24
N GLU A 50 -12.34 18.33 -6.64
CA GLU A 50 -13.58 18.55 -5.91
C GLU A 50 -14.80 18.62 -6.84
N LYS A 51 -14.66 19.22 -8.04
CA LYS A 51 -15.69 19.15 -9.09
C LYS A 51 -15.96 17.72 -9.55
N MET A 52 -14.90 16.93 -9.73
CA MET A 52 -15.04 15.51 -10.05
C MET A 52 -15.75 14.75 -8.93
N SER A 53 -15.42 15.00 -7.66
CA SER A 53 -16.10 14.38 -6.52
C SER A 53 -17.59 14.72 -6.47
N LEU A 54 -17.98 15.95 -6.83
CA LEU A 54 -19.40 16.31 -7.01
C LEU A 54 -20.05 15.51 -8.13
N ARG A 55 -19.39 15.38 -9.30
CA ARG A 55 -19.92 14.58 -10.41
C ARG A 55 -20.09 13.10 -10.04
N VAL A 56 -19.15 12.53 -9.30
CA VAL A 56 -19.27 11.16 -8.77
C VAL A 56 -20.46 11.08 -7.80
N ALA A 57 -20.60 12.03 -6.88
CA ALA A 57 -21.73 12.07 -5.96
C ALA A 57 -23.07 12.12 -6.70
N ASP A 58 -23.22 12.99 -7.70
CA ASP A 58 -24.44 13.12 -8.50
C ASP A 58 -24.81 11.80 -9.21
N ILE A 59 -23.84 11.16 -9.88
CA ILE A 59 -24.06 9.90 -10.60
C ILE A 59 -24.46 8.78 -9.62
N PHE A 60 -23.77 8.65 -8.49
CA PHE A 60 -24.00 7.54 -7.57
C PHE A 60 -25.24 7.70 -6.71
N LEU A 61 -25.72 8.91 -6.45
CA LEU A 61 -27.03 9.11 -5.84
C LEU A 61 -28.16 8.61 -6.76
N GLU A 62 -28.02 8.83 -8.07
CA GLU A 62 -28.96 8.31 -9.07
C GLU A 62 -28.84 6.80 -9.27
N TYR A 63 -27.63 6.23 -9.23
CA TYR A 63 -27.44 4.77 -9.24
C TYR A 63 -28.02 4.10 -7.99
N ALA A 64 -27.78 4.64 -6.80
CA ALA A 64 -28.36 4.13 -5.56
C ALA A 64 -29.89 4.17 -5.59
N LYS A 65 -30.48 5.24 -6.14
CA LYS A 65 -31.92 5.34 -6.35
C LYS A 65 -32.43 4.28 -7.33
N TRP A 66 -31.71 4.03 -8.42
CA TRP A 66 -32.04 2.96 -9.36
C TRP A 66 -31.99 1.59 -8.65
N ASP A 67 -30.91 1.28 -7.94
CA ASP A 67 -30.72 0.00 -7.25
C ASP A 67 -31.78 -0.25 -6.18
N GLN A 68 -32.19 0.80 -5.45
CA GLN A 68 -33.29 0.74 -4.48
C GLN A 68 -34.63 0.32 -5.10
N ASN A 69 -34.89 0.76 -6.33
CA ASN A 69 -36.13 0.47 -7.04
C ASN A 69 -36.10 -0.86 -7.80
N HIS A 70 -34.93 -1.46 -8.00
CA HIS A 70 -34.74 -2.67 -8.81
C HIS A 70 -34.03 -3.79 -8.03
N LYS A 71 -34.31 -3.92 -6.73
CA LYS A 71 -33.68 -4.91 -5.83
C LYS A 71 -33.70 -6.34 -6.37
N GLY A 72 -34.76 -6.74 -7.08
CA GLY A 72 -34.85 -8.07 -7.70
C GLY A 72 -33.76 -8.30 -8.75
N GLU A 73 -33.50 -7.30 -9.60
CA GLU A 73 -32.43 -7.36 -10.62
C GLU A 73 -31.05 -7.34 -9.98
N VAL A 74 -30.86 -6.49 -8.97
CA VAL A 74 -29.61 -6.42 -8.20
C VAL A 74 -29.32 -7.78 -7.53
N ALA A 75 -30.31 -8.38 -6.87
CA ALA A 75 -30.16 -9.70 -6.25
C ALA A 75 -29.85 -10.79 -7.30
N ALA A 76 -30.46 -10.75 -8.48
CA ALA A 76 -30.14 -11.66 -9.58
C ALA A 76 -28.68 -11.50 -10.05
N ASP A 77 -28.17 -10.28 -10.11
CA ASP A 77 -26.79 -9.99 -10.48
C ASP A 77 -25.78 -10.48 -9.44
N PHE A 78 -25.99 -10.22 -8.14
CA PHE A 78 -25.13 -10.79 -7.07
C PHE A 78 -25.14 -12.33 -7.10
N ARG A 79 -26.30 -12.95 -7.38
CA ARG A 79 -26.40 -14.41 -7.55
C ARG A 79 -25.55 -14.90 -8.73
N LYS A 80 -25.56 -14.19 -9.86
CA LYS A 80 -24.75 -14.48 -11.06
C LYS A 80 -23.26 -14.25 -10.81
N ALA A 81 -22.92 -13.27 -9.97
CA ALA A 81 -21.54 -12.98 -9.59
C ALA A 81 -20.94 -14.09 -8.72
N GLY A 82 -21.73 -14.64 -7.78
CA GLY A 82 -21.27 -15.61 -6.79
C GLY A 82 -20.65 -14.89 -5.60
N ARG A 83 -19.45 -15.27 -5.17
CA ARG A 83 -18.77 -14.59 -4.07
C ARG A 83 -18.20 -13.25 -4.49
N VAL A 84 -18.49 -12.20 -3.74
CA VAL A 84 -18.15 -10.79 -4.06
C VAL A 84 -17.31 -10.13 -2.96
N VAL A 85 -16.82 -10.92 -2.00
CA VAL A 85 -15.91 -10.51 -0.93
C VAL A 85 -14.78 -11.54 -0.80
N PRO A 86 -13.65 -11.19 -0.16
CA PRO A 86 -12.57 -12.13 0.13
C PRO A 86 -13.06 -13.42 0.82
N ASN A 87 -12.37 -14.54 0.62
CA ASN A 87 -12.66 -15.82 1.28
C ASN A 87 -12.66 -15.74 2.83
N SER A 88 -11.91 -14.79 3.39
CA SER A 88 -11.83 -14.50 4.81
C SER A 88 -13.01 -13.68 5.36
N ALA A 89 -13.79 -13.04 4.49
CA ALA A 89 -14.96 -12.25 4.87
C ALA A 89 -16.25 -13.09 4.87
N VAL A 90 -17.28 -12.65 5.56
CA VAL A 90 -18.60 -13.31 5.51
C VAL A 90 -19.34 -12.85 4.26
N GLN A 91 -19.73 -13.81 3.43
CA GLN A 91 -20.49 -13.57 2.22
C GLN A 91 -21.98 -13.48 2.57
N LYS A 92 -22.62 -12.36 2.23
CA LYS A 92 -24.08 -12.23 2.37
C LYS A 92 -24.82 -12.93 1.25
N THR A 93 -26.10 -13.19 1.48
CA THR A 93 -27.02 -13.63 0.42
C THR A 93 -27.21 -12.52 -0.62
N PRO A 94 -27.57 -12.86 -1.88
CA PRO A 94 -27.84 -11.85 -2.90
C PRO A 94 -28.93 -10.83 -2.51
N GLU A 95 -29.97 -11.27 -1.81
CA GLU A 95 -31.05 -10.42 -1.29
C GLU A 95 -30.56 -9.44 -0.23
N GLU A 96 -29.67 -9.87 0.66
CA GLU A 96 -29.07 -8.99 1.66
C GLU A 96 -28.18 -7.93 1.01
N TYR A 97 -27.38 -8.29 0.00
CA TYR A 97 -26.62 -7.30 -0.77
C TYR A 97 -27.51 -6.31 -1.50
N ALA A 98 -28.58 -6.78 -2.17
CA ALA A 98 -29.52 -5.90 -2.85
C ALA A 98 -30.24 -4.92 -1.90
N ASN A 99 -30.46 -5.32 -0.64
CA ASN A 99 -31.02 -4.44 0.38
C ASN A 99 -29.99 -3.45 0.95
N LEU A 100 -28.73 -3.86 1.07
CA LEU A 100 -27.63 -3.05 1.61
C LEU A 100 -27.14 -1.99 0.61
N LEU A 101 -26.98 -2.38 -0.65
CA LEU A 101 -26.22 -1.63 -1.66
C LEU A 101 -26.65 -0.16 -1.81
N PRO A 102 -27.94 0.20 -1.95
CA PRO A 102 -28.34 1.59 -2.14
C PRO A 102 -27.92 2.51 -0.99
N GLU A 103 -28.03 2.03 0.24
CA GLU A 103 -27.66 2.81 1.42
C GLU A 103 -26.14 2.85 1.59
N TYR A 104 -25.44 1.75 1.27
CA TYR A 104 -23.99 1.71 1.20
C TYR A 104 -23.43 2.76 0.22
N GLU A 105 -23.94 2.81 -1.01
CA GLU A 105 -23.50 3.80 -2.01
C GLU A 105 -23.72 5.23 -1.53
N ARG A 106 -24.88 5.54 -0.94
CA ARG A 106 -25.16 6.87 -0.36
C ARG A 106 -24.20 7.22 0.77
N GLN A 107 -23.89 6.26 1.65
CA GLN A 107 -22.93 6.46 2.74
C GLN A 107 -21.52 6.70 2.21
N GLU A 108 -21.08 5.95 1.21
CA GLU A 108 -19.79 6.16 0.55
C GLU A 108 -19.72 7.53 -0.16
N VAL A 109 -20.83 8.01 -0.73
CA VAL A 109 -20.93 9.39 -1.26
C VAL A 109 -20.77 10.44 -0.15
N VAL A 110 -21.40 10.24 1.01
CA VAL A 110 -21.23 11.15 2.15
C VAL A 110 -19.77 11.21 2.60
N LEU A 111 -19.09 10.07 2.71
CA LEU A 111 -17.66 10.01 3.06
C LEU A 111 -16.78 10.68 2.01
N LEU A 112 -17.05 10.44 0.72
CA LEU A 112 -16.36 11.12 -0.39
C LEU A 112 -16.43 12.64 -0.24
N LEU A 113 -17.62 13.16 0.02
CA LEU A 113 -17.83 14.60 0.16
C LEU A 113 -17.16 15.15 1.43
N ASP A 114 -17.19 14.41 2.53
CA ASP A 114 -16.48 14.77 3.78
C ASP A 114 -14.96 14.86 3.57
N GLU A 115 -14.38 13.90 2.86
CA GLU A 115 -12.96 13.88 2.49
C GLU A 115 -12.61 15.09 1.60
N ALA A 116 -13.42 15.36 0.57
CA ALA A 116 -13.23 16.49 -0.34
C ALA A 116 -13.34 17.84 0.37
N ILE A 117 -14.35 18.02 1.23
CA ILE A 117 -14.55 19.24 2.05
C ILE A 117 -13.36 19.44 2.99
N SER A 118 -12.93 18.38 3.68
CA SER A 118 -11.78 18.44 4.60
C SER A 118 -10.51 18.85 3.87
N LYS A 119 -10.23 18.24 2.71
CA LYS A 119 -9.07 18.55 1.88
C LYS A 119 -9.09 19.99 1.38
N LEU A 120 -10.23 20.45 0.86
CA LEU A 120 -10.36 21.79 0.31
C LEU A 120 -10.23 22.86 1.40
N ASN A 121 -10.77 22.62 2.59
CA ASN A 121 -10.56 23.52 3.73
C ASN A 121 -9.09 23.67 4.11
N LYS A 122 -8.31 22.58 4.13
CA LYS A 122 -6.86 22.65 4.38
C LYS A 122 -6.12 23.50 3.33
N LEU A 123 -6.54 23.41 2.06
CA LEU A 123 -6.00 24.24 0.97
C LEU A 123 -6.38 25.71 1.14
N ILE A 124 -7.66 26.00 1.42
CA ILE A 124 -8.18 27.36 1.66
C ILE A 124 -7.48 28.01 2.86
N ALA A 125 -7.15 27.23 3.88
CA ALA A 125 -6.43 27.65 5.08
C ALA A 125 -4.90 27.73 4.89
N GLY A 126 -4.36 27.28 3.75
CA GLY A 126 -2.92 27.26 3.47
C GLY A 126 -2.12 26.24 4.28
N GLN A 127 -2.79 25.30 4.96
CA GLN A 127 -2.16 24.19 5.70
C GLN A 127 -1.55 23.16 4.75
N GLU A 128 -2.17 23.01 3.57
CA GLU A 128 -1.65 22.24 2.45
C GLU A 128 -1.58 23.13 1.20
N LYS A 129 -0.78 22.72 0.22
CA LYS A 129 -0.69 23.34 -1.10
C LYS A 129 -0.87 22.28 -2.17
N ARG A 130 -1.55 22.66 -3.25
CA ARG A 130 -1.75 21.83 -4.44
C ARG A 130 -1.21 22.58 -5.65
N LYS A 131 -0.42 21.88 -6.46
CA LYS A 131 -0.01 22.37 -7.78
C LYS A 131 -1.23 22.25 -8.73
N PRO A 132 -1.56 23.28 -9.53
CA PRO A 132 -2.63 23.19 -10.51
C PRO A 132 -2.42 22.02 -11.46
N THR A 133 -3.50 21.34 -11.84
CA THR A 133 -3.46 20.21 -12.77
C THR A 133 -3.65 20.68 -14.20
N LEU A 134 -3.15 19.88 -15.16
CA LEU A 134 -3.47 20.02 -16.57
C LEU A 134 -4.80 19.31 -16.86
N GLU A 135 -5.74 20.02 -17.46
CA GLU A 135 -6.95 19.40 -18.04
C GLU A 135 -6.57 18.68 -19.34
N LEU A 136 -6.99 17.42 -19.48
CA LEU A 136 -6.62 16.60 -20.63
C LEU A 136 -7.46 16.96 -21.86
N ASP A 137 -6.79 17.32 -22.93
CA ASP A 137 -7.36 17.48 -24.27
C ASP A 137 -7.03 16.24 -25.10
N TRP A 138 -7.97 15.31 -25.14
CA TRP A 138 -7.81 14.01 -25.79
C TRP A 138 -7.63 14.09 -27.31
N GLU A 139 -8.00 15.20 -27.95
CA GLU A 139 -7.83 15.37 -29.40
C GLU A 139 -6.41 15.83 -29.78
N SER A 140 -5.69 16.48 -28.87
CA SER A 140 -4.32 16.99 -29.11
C SER A 140 -3.20 16.05 -28.65
N LEU A 141 -3.54 14.93 -28.00
CA LEU A 141 -2.54 13.97 -27.53
C LEU A 141 -1.75 13.35 -28.70
N ASP A 142 -0.46 13.15 -28.46
CA ASP A 142 0.40 12.39 -29.35
C ASP A 142 1.45 11.58 -28.60
N ILE A 143 2.01 10.57 -29.28
CA ILE A 143 3.12 9.77 -28.80
C ILE A 143 4.42 10.42 -29.27
N ASP A 144 5.27 10.83 -28.33
CA ASP A 144 6.58 11.39 -28.63
C ASP A 144 7.67 10.74 -27.77
N GLY A 145 8.50 9.92 -28.43
CA GLY A 145 9.46 9.05 -27.77
C GLY A 145 8.74 7.98 -26.99
N PHE A 146 8.95 7.97 -25.68
CA PHE A 146 8.40 7.00 -24.74
C PHE A 146 7.22 7.55 -23.93
N ASP A 147 6.81 8.80 -24.16
CA ASP A 147 5.69 9.42 -23.45
C ASP A 147 4.51 9.68 -24.39
N ILE A 148 3.30 9.68 -23.84
CA ILE A 148 2.17 10.42 -24.41
C ILE A 148 2.26 11.85 -23.90
N LYS A 149 2.15 12.84 -24.77
CA LYS A 149 2.33 14.25 -24.40
C LYS A 149 1.13 15.11 -24.77
N GLN A 150 0.90 16.10 -23.92
CA GLN A 150 0.07 17.26 -24.20
C GLN A 150 0.92 18.51 -23.99
N ASN A 151 1.04 19.35 -25.03
CA ASN A 151 1.86 20.57 -25.01
C ASN A 151 3.29 20.33 -24.48
N GLY A 152 3.91 19.21 -24.87
CA GLY A 152 5.26 18.82 -24.44
C GLY A 152 5.38 18.26 -23.02
N THR A 153 4.28 18.16 -22.26
CA THR A 153 4.25 17.57 -20.92
C THR A 153 3.78 16.12 -20.99
N PRO A 154 4.51 15.15 -20.41
CA PRO A 154 4.04 13.76 -20.31
C PRO A 154 2.72 13.67 -19.54
N VAL A 155 1.80 12.84 -20.05
CA VAL A 155 0.49 12.55 -19.44
C VAL A 155 0.20 11.06 -19.50
N PHE A 156 -0.53 10.59 -18.50
CA PHE A 156 -0.97 9.22 -18.32
C PHE A 156 -2.50 9.17 -18.42
N LEU A 157 -3.01 8.13 -19.07
CA LEU A 157 -4.41 8.06 -19.47
C LEU A 157 -5.12 6.90 -18.78
N LEU A 158 -6.36 7.15 -18.37
CA LEU A 158 -7.25 6.12 -17.84
C LEU A 158 -8.63 6.25 -18.47
N ASP A 159 -9.19 5.13 -18.91
CA ASP A 159 -10.58 5.01 -19.37
C ASP A 159 -11.16 3.64 -18.93
N TRP A 160 -12.34 3.28 -19.42
CA TRP A 160 -13.12 2.12 -19.00
C TRP A 160 -13.72 1.37 -20.18
N ASN A 161 -13.63 0.04 -20.14
CA ASN A 161 -14.34 -0.78 -21.12
C ASN A 161 -15.86 -0.58 -20.95
N PHE A 162 -16.56 -0.43 -22.07
CA PHE A 162 -18.03 -0.29 -22.16
C PHE A 162 -18.67 0.97 -21.55
N LYS A 163 -17.86 1.97 -21.18
CA LYS A 163 -18.39 3.24 -20.66
C LYS A 163 -19.23 3.97 -21.71
N PRO A 164 -20.49 4.33 -21.40
CA PRO A 164 -21.31 5.13 -22.30
C PRO A 164 -20.79 6.57 -22.32
N GLY A 165 -21.00 7.31 -23.42
CA GLY A 165 -20.63 8.73 -23.48
C GLY A 165 -21.33 9.61 -22.45
N SER A 166 -22.52 9.19 -21.99
CA SER A 166 -23.23 9.80 -20.87
C SER A 166 -23.94 8.75 -20.01
N THR A 167 -24.23 9.09 -18.76
CA THR A 167 -25.03 8.25 -17.84
C THR A 167 -25.86 9.13 -16.92
N MET A 168 -27.14 8.78 -16.69
CA MET A 168 -28.08 9.56 -15.88
C MET A 168 -28.13 11.06 -16.25
N GLY A 169 -27.93 11.38 -17.54
CA GLY A 169 -27.88 12.77 -18.03
C GLY A 169 -26.52 13.47 -17.86
N PHE A 170 -25.54 12.84 -17.24
CA PHE A 170 -24.18 13.39 -17.04
C PHE A 170 -23.22 12.90 -18.12
N ASP A 171 -22.37 13.80 -18.64
CA ASP A 171 -21.29 13.42 -19.55
C ASP A 171 -20.19 12.67 -18.77
N THR A 172 -19.91 11.42 -19.15
CA THR A 172 -18.88 10.60 -18.48
C THR A 172 -17.48 10.93 -18.97
N ARG A 173 -17.34 11.72 -20.04
CA ARG A 173 -16.05 12.05 -20.67
C ARG A 173 -15.37 13.24 -20.00
N GLU A 174 -16.11 14.02 -19.23
CA GLU A 174 -15.59 15.20 -18.52
C GLU A 174 -14.46 14.85 -17.56
N PHE A 175 -14.60 13.75 -16.81
CA PHE A 175 -13.59 13.33 -15.82
C PHE A 175 -13.14 11.88 -15.97
N PHE A 176 -13.91 11.01 -16.62
CA PHE A 176 -13.71 9.56 -16.53
C PHE A 176 -13.09 8.92 -17.76
N GLY A 177 -12.30 9.68 -18.52
CA GLY A 177 -11.65 9.21 -19.74
C GLY A 177 -12.44 9.49 -21.02
N SER A 178 -11.75 9.65 -22.15
CA SER A 178 -12.38 9.89 -23.45
C SER A 178 -11.63 9.24 -24.62
N LEU A 179 -11.08 8.05 -24.41
CA LEU A 179 -10.32 7.31 -25.40
C LEU A 179 -11.19 7.02 -26.63
N GLY A 180 -10.65 7.30 -27.82
CA GLY A 180 -11.26 6.96 -29.10
C GLY A 180 -11.12 5.48 -29.43
N GLY A 181 -11.93 5.00 -30.38
CA GLY A 181 -11.76 3.65 -30.92
C GLY A 181 -12.86 3.25 -31.90
N TYR A 182 -12.69 2.08 -32.49
CA TYR A 182 -13.68 1.46 -33.38
C TYR A 182 -13.56 -0.06 -33.34
N TYR A 183 -14.67 -0.78 -33.12
CA TYR A 183 -14.69 -2.24 -33.15
C TYR A 183 -15.02 -2.75 -34.56
N TYR A 184 -14.18 -3.64 -35.09
CA TYR A 184 -14.35 -4.26 -36.40
C TYR A 184 -13.95 -5.74 -36.33
N SER A 185 -14.55 -6.58 -37.16
CA SER A 185 -14.41 -8.03 -37.06
C SER A 185 -14.88 -8.70 -38.35
N ILE A 186 -14.36 -9.89 -38.66
CA ILE A 186 -14.80 -10.69 -39.81
C ILE A 186 -16.30 -10.99 -39.78
N GLN A 187 -16.95 -10.99 -38.60
CA GLN A 187 -18.40 -11.19 -38.48
C GLN A 187 -19.23 -10.19 -39.30
N PHE A 188 -18.67 -9.01 -39.61
CA PHE A 188 -19.35 -7.96 -40.38
C PHE A 188 -19.14 -8.09 -41.89
N LEU A 189 -18.39 -9.11 -42.33
CA LEU A 189 -18.29 -9.47 -43.73
C LEU A 189 -19.56 -10.17 -44.19
N ARG A 190 -19.91 -9.97 -45.44
CA ARG A 190 -21.03 -10.65 -46.12
C ARG A 190 -20.60 -11.11 -47.51
N GLU A 191 -21.24 -12.15 -48.00
CA GLU A 191 -21.20 -12.52 -49.41
C GLU A 191 -22.24 -11.70 -50.17
N ASN A 192 -21.81 -11.03 -51.23
CA ASN A 192 -22.68 -10.30 -52.16
C ASN A 192 -23.28 -11.29 -53.18
N ALA A 193 -24.31 -10.84 -53.91
CA ALA A 193 -24.99 -11.68 -54.92
C ALA A 193 -24.07 -12.16 -56.05
N ASP A 194 -22.97 -11.45 -56.31
CA ASP A 194 -21.95 -11.80 -57.31
C ASP A 194 -20.85 -12.73 -56.76
N GLY A 195 -20.98 -13.21 -55.51
CA GLY A 195 -19.98 -14.04 -54.83
C GLY A 195 -18.78 -13.28 -54.26
N SER A 196 -18.72 -11.95 -54.40
CA SER A 196 -17.68 -11.13 -53.78
C SER A 196 -17.93 -10.92 -52.29
N ILE A 197 -16.86 -10.74 -51.50
CA ILE A 197 -16.97 -10.47 -50.06
C ILE A 197 -16.99 -8.95 -49.82
N GLY A 198 -18.11 -8.46 -49.29
CA GLY A 198 -18.32 -7.07 -48.89
C GLY A 198 -18.41 -6.90 -47.38
N ILE A 199 -18.65 -5.65 -46.94
CA ILE A 199 -19.01 -5.33 -45.55
C ILE A 199 -20.51 -5.08 -45.43
N ASN A 200 -21.07 -5.24 -44.24
CA ASN A 200 -22.46 -4.89 -43.95
C ASN A 200 -22.73 -3.39 -44.27
N PRO A 201 -23.82 -3.04 -44.99
CA PRO A 201 -24.13 -1.65 -45.35
C PRO A 201 -24.21 -0.69 -44.17
N GLY A 202 -24.69 -1.14 -43.01
CA GLY A 202 -24.74 -0.33 -41.79
C GLY A 202 -23.34 -0.01 -41.25
N GLN A 203 -22.38 -0.92 -41.40
CA GLN A 203 -20.98 -0.66 -41.06
C GLN A 203 -20.34 0.28 -42.06
N GLU A 204 -20.61 0.10 -43.36
CA GLU A 204 -20.11 1.00 -44.40
C GLU A 204 -20.57 2.44 -44.19
N ALA A 205 -21.85 2.64 -43.87
CA ALA A 205 -22.40 3.97 -43.56
C ALA A 205 -21.75 4.59 -42.31
N ARG A 206 -21.43 3.78 -41.28
CA ARG A 206 -20.70 4.24 -40.08
C ARG A 206 -19.28 4.67 -40.41
N LEU A 207 -18.56 3.89 -41.22
CA LEU A 207 -17.19 4.20 -41.64
C LEU A 207 -17.10 5.50 -42.45
N ARG A 208 -18.04 5.73 -43.37
CA ARG A 208 -18.10 6.97 -44.17
C ARG A 208 -18.27 8.23 -43.32
N ASN A 209 -18.89 8.10 -42.14
CA ASN A 209 -19.13 9.19 -41.21
C ASN A 209 -18.11 9.25 -40.05
N LEU A 210 -17.06 8.43 -40.09
CA LEU A 210 -16.10 8.30 -39.01
C LEU A 210 -15.19 9.54 -38.91
N LYS A 211 -15.35 10.31 -37.83
CA LYS A 211 -14.49 11.45 -37.52
C LYS A 211 -13.13 10.98 -36.97
N SER A 212 -12.13 11.88 -36.97
CA SER A 212 -10.82 11.60 -36.36
C SER A 212 -10.96 11.30 -34.87
N GLY A 213 -11.74 12.13 -34.17
CA GLY A 213 -12.09 11.96 -32.77
C GLY A 213 -10.89 12.11 -31.82
N ASN A 214 -11.04 11.50 -30.66
CA ASN A 214 -10.03 11.49 -29.60
C ASN A 214 -8.93 10.45 -29.87
N PHE A 215 -7.77 10.67 -29.26
CA PHE A 215 -6.67 9.70 -29.20
C PHE A 215 -7.17 8.32 -28.77
N GLY A 216 -6.77 7.25 -29.45
CA GLY A 216 -7.34 5.93 -29.18
C GLY A 216 -6.82 4.77 -30.03
N ALA A 217 -7.54 3.64 -29.92
CA ALA A 217 -7.18 2.37 -30.56
C ALA A 217 -8.41 1.65 -31.20
N PRO A 218 -8.35 1.24 -32.49
CA PRO A 218 -9.30 0.32 -33.08
C PRO A 218 -9.11 -1.09 -32.52
N PHE A 219 -10.22 -1.82 -32.36
CA PHE A 219 -10.24 -3.17 -31.81
C PHE A 219 -10.63 -4.18 -32.91
N LEU A 220 -9.73 -5.13 -33.21
CA LEU A 220 -10.03 -6.29 -34.05
C LEU A 220 -10.67 -7.42 -33.25
N GLY A 221 -11.96 -7.68 -33.49
CA GLY A 221 -12.68 -8.81 -32.92
C GLY A 221 -12.45 -10.11 -33.68
N MET A 222 -11.99 -11.14 -32.97
CA MET A 222 -11.62 -12.45 -33.54
C MET A 222 -12.54 -13.61 -33.13
N ARG A 223 -13.52 -13.38 -32.26
CA ARG A 223 -14.39 -14.45 -31.72
C ARG A 223 -15.45 -14.92 -32.70
N LEU A 224 -16.11 -14.00 -33.40
CA LEU A 224 -17.35 -14.29 -34.12
C LEU A 224 -17.08 -14.47 -35.62
N VAL A 225 -17.64 -15.55 -36.19
CA VAL A 225 -17.47 -15.95 -37.60
C VAL A 225 -18.80 -15.81 -38.34
N PRO A 226 -18.84 -15.25 -39.57
CA PRO A 226 -20.06 -15.18 -40.38
C PRO A 226 -20.63 -16.54 -40.74
N ASP A 227 -21.96 -16.64 -40.83
CA ASP A 227 -22.63 -17.92 -41.10
C ASP A 227 -22.34 -18.47 -42.50
N PHE A 228 -22.15 -17.61 -43.51
CA PHE A 228 -21.77 -18.06 -44.86
C PHE A 228 -20.40 -18.76 -44.86
N ILE A 229 -19.47 -18.35 -44.00
CA ILE A 229 -18.17 -19.00 -43.83
C ILE A 229 -18.32 -20.33 -43.11
N LYS A 230 -19.11 -20.40 -42.02
CA LYS A 230 -19.38 -21.68 -41.34
C LYS A 230 -20.02 -22.70 -42.28
N LYS A 231 -20.91 -22.25 -43.17
CA LYS A 231 -21.56 -23.11 -44.17
C LYS A 231 -20.59 -23.58 -45.26
N ALA A 232 -19.75 -22.69 -45.78
CA ALA A 232 -18.80 -23.01 -46.85
C ALA A 232 -17.61 -23.85 -46.36
N TYR A 233 -17.17 -23.65 -45.11
CA TYR A 233 -16.01 -24.30 -44.50
C TYR A 233 -16.36 -24.83 -43.10
N PRO A 234 -17.00 -26.01 -42.99
CA PRO A 234 -17.46 -26.54 -41.70
C PRO A 234 -16.34 -26.85 -40.69
N ASP A 235 -15.10 -27.00 -41.14
CA ASP A 235 -13.91 -27.19 -40.29
C ASP A 235 -13.25 -25.87 -39.84
N PHE A 236 -13.71 -24.71 -40.33
CA PHE A 236 -13.11 -23.40 -40.03
C PHE A 236 -13.08 -23.06 -38.53
N THR A 237 -14.13 -23.46 -37.80
CA THR A 237 -14.25 -23.20 -36.36
C THR A 237 -13.59 -24.26 -35.48
N LYS A 238 -13.08 -25.36 -36.07
CA LYS A 238 -12.32 -26.36 -35.32
C LYS A 238 -11.02 -25.77 -34.81
N GLY A 239 -10.56 -26.14 -33.62
CA GLY A 239 -9.36 -25.53 -33.02
C GLY A 239 -9.48 -24.04 -32.67
N GLY A 240 -10.70 -23.46 -32.71
CA GLY A 240 -10.97 -22.14 -32.17
C GLY A 240 -10.95 -22.11 -30.64
N SER A 241 -10.60 -20.97 -30.07
CA SER A 241 -10.69 -20.63 -28.65
C SER A 241 -11.79 -19.59 -28.39
N THR A 242 -12.02 -19.27 -27.12
CA THR A 242 -13.01 -18.30 -26.63
C THR A 242 -12.88 -16.94 -27.30
N PHE A 243 -11.66 -16.48 -27.55
CA PHE A 243 -11.42 -15.16 -28.16
C PHE A 243 -10.94 -15.21 -29.61
N THR A 244 -10.54 -16.38 -30.13
CA THR A 244 -10.30 -16.61 -31.55
C THR A 244 -11.12 -17.79 -32.03
N GLY A 245 -12.33 -17.53 -32.55
CA GLY A 245 -13.34 -18.57 -32.81
C GLY A 245 -13.10 -19.42 -34.07
N PHE A 246 -11.87 -19.50 -34.56
CA PHE A 246 -11.51 -20.19 -35.79
C PHE A 246 -10.07 -20.72 -35.75
N ASP A 247 -9.77 -21.68 -36.62
CA ASP A 247 -8.41 -22.17 -36.85
C ASP A 247 -7.58 -21.11 -37.58
N ILE A 248 -6.56 -20.56 -36.91
CA ILE A 248 -5.62 -19.60 -37.52
C ILE A 248 -4.77 -20.22 -38.65
N ASP A 249 -4.68 -21.55 -38.70
CA ASP A 249 -3.95 -22.27 -39.73
C ASP A 249 -4.84 -22.64 -40.93
N HIS A 250 -6.16 -22.43 -40.86
CA HIS A 250 -7.06 -22.65 -41.98
C HIS A 250 -6.80 -21.63 -43.11
N PRO A 251 -6.69 -22.04 -44.39
CA PRO A 251 -6.33 -21.14 -45.48
C PRO A 251 -7.25 -19.92 -45.66
N GLN A 252 -8.53 -20.06 -45.34
CA GLN A 252 -9.51 -18.97 -45.44
C GLN A 252 -9.35 -17.91 -44.36
N ALA A 253 -8.71 -18.21 -43.22
CA ALA A 253 -8.55 -17.24 -42.13
C ALA A 253 -7.75 -16.02 -42.63
N ARG A 254 -6.65 -16.26 -43.34
CA ARG A 254 -5.82 -15.21 -43.96
C ARG A 254 -6.59 -14.44 -45.03
N LYS A 255 -7.33 -15.11 -45.91
CA LYS A 255 -8.12 -14.45 -46.97
C LYS A 255 -9.16 -13.48 -46.39
N LEU A 256 -9.91 -13.93 -45.37
CA LEU A 256 -10.95 -13.12 -44.73
C LEU A 256 -10.39 -11.91 -44.00
N HIS A 257 -9.28 -12.06 -43.28
CA HIS A 257 -8.67 -10.93 -42.57
C HIS A 257 -8.05 -9.93 -43.53
N LYS A 258 -7.45 -10.39 -44.63
CA LYS A 258 -7.00 -9.48 -45.70
C LYS A 258 -8.15 -8.64 -46.25
N THR A 259 -9.27 -9.28 -46.62
CA THR A 259 -10.46 -8.56 -47.09
C THR A 259 -11.02 -7.62 -46.03
N LEU A 260 -11.05 -8.03 -44.75
CA LEU A 260 -11.46 -7.15 -43.66
C LEU A 260 -10.59 -5.88 -43.60
N PHE A 261 -9.26 -6.03 -43.65
CA PHE A 261 -8.35 -4.89 -43.57
C PHE A 261 -8.47 -3.95 -44.77
N GLU A 262 -8.61 -4.49 -45.98
CA GLU A 262 -8.85 -3.70 -47.20
C GLU A 262 -10.12 -2.84 -47.11
N LYS A 263 -11.13 -3.27 -46.35
CA LYS A 263 -12.40 -2.56 -46.19
C LYS A 263 -12.44 -1.58 -45.02
N TYR A 264 -11.66 -1.81 -43.95
CA TYR A 264 -11.71 -1.00 -42.72
C TYR A 264 -10.50 -0.07 -42.54
N VAL A 265 -9.27 -0.57 -42.76
CA VAL A 265 -8.04 0.18 -42.45
C VAL A 265 -7.95 1.53 -43.20
N PRO A 266 -8.39 1.69 -44.47
CA PRO A 266 -8.38 2.99 -45.14
C PRO A 266 -9.16 4.08 -44.42
N PHE A 267 -10.20 3.72 -43.65
CA PHE A 267 -11.00 4.67 -42.87
C PHE A 267 -10.37 5.00 -41.51
N PHE A 268 -9.40 4.23 -41.04
CA PHE A 268 -8.74 4.46 -39.74
C PHE A 268 -7.40 5.18 -39.89
N LYS A 269 -6.76 5.02 -41.04
CA LYS A 269 -5.47 5.61 -41.38
C LYS A 269 -5.42 7.11 -41.08
N GLY A 270 -4.41 7.54 -40.32
CA GLY A 270 -4.14 8.94 -39.98
C GLY A 270 -5.14 9.61 -39.03
N LYS A 271 -6.10 8.88 -38.43
CA LYS A 271 -7.04 9.43 -37.45
C LYS A 271 -6.46 9.36 -36.03
N ASN A 272 -6.87 10.31 -35.18
CA ASN A 272 -6.49 10.33 -33.76
C ASN A 272 -6.89 9.04 -33.04
N MET A 273 -8.08 8.50 -33.35
CA MET A 273 -8.58 7.26 -32.75
C MET A 273 -7.78 6.00 -33.10
N SER A 274 -6.74 6.09 -33.95
CA SER A 274 -5.80 5.01 -34.26
C SER A 274 -4.36 5.26 -33.82
N LYS A 275 -4.06 6.40 -33.18
CA LYS A 275 -2.70 6.73 -32.73
C LYS A 275 -2.14 5.79 -31.66
N LEU A 276 -2.99 5.20 -30.81
CA LEU A 276 -2.60 4.19 -29.80
C LEU A 276 -2.48 2.77 -30.41
N GLY A 277 -2.67 2.65 -31.72
CA GLY A 277 -2.46 1.43 -32.48
C GLY A 277 -3.68 0.53 -32.60
N TYR A 278 -3.60 -0.41 -33.53
CA TYR A 278 -4.63 -1.39 -33.83
C TYR A 278 -4.46 -2.58 -32.88
N MET A 279 -5.45 -2.82 -32.03
CA MET A 279 -5.46 -3.99 -31.15
C MET A 279 -5.81 -5.25 -31.96
N LEU A 280 -4.83 -6.12 -32.19
CA LEU A 280 -4.93 -7.25 -33.11
C LEU A 280 -5.75 -8.43 -32.55
N SER A 281 -5.88 -8.52 -31.23
CA SER A 281 -6.68 -9.57 -30.59
C SER A 281 -6.97 -9.23 -29.13
N ASN A 282 -8.08 -9.79 -28.62
CA ASN A 282 -8.40 -9.84 -27.19
C ASN A 282 -7.88 -11.15 -26.62
N GLU A 283 -6.98 -11.10 -25.64
CA GLU A 283 -6.61 -12.27 -24.83
C GLU A 283 -6.31 -13.54 -25.64
N PRO A 284 -5.48 -13.48 -26.71
CA PRO A 284 -5.33 -14.62 -27.60
C PRO A 284 -4.64 -15.78 -26.89
N HIS A 285 -5.12 -16.99 -27.13
CA HIS A 285 -4.48 -18.21 -26.66
C HIS A 285 -4.93 -19.43 -27.45
N TRP A 286 -4.03 -20.41 -27.53
CA TRP A 286 -4.25 -21.72 -28.13
C TRP A 286 -3.71 -22.79 -27.18
N ASN A 287 -4.34 -22.91 -26.00
CA ASN A 287 -3.95 -23.88 -24.99
C ASN A 287 -4.07 -25.28 -25.58
N THR A 288 -2.96 -25.98 -25.67
CA THR A 288 -2.94 -27.36 -26.19
C THR A 288 -2.98 -28.39 -25.08
N SER A 289 -2.91 -27.97 -23.82
CA SER A 289 -3.00 -28.80 -22.62
C SER A 289 -3.82 -28.10 -21.54
N GLY A 290 -3.88 -28.68 -20.34
CA GLY A 290 -4.58 -28.09 -19.19
C GLY A 290 -6.08 -28.31 -19.19
N THR A 291 -6.81 -27.41 -18.52
CA THR A 291 -8.25 -27.54 -18.27
C THR A 291 -9.07 -26.35 -18.77
N TRP A 292 -8.42 -25.23 -19.10
CA TRP A 292 -9.08 -24.02 -19.56
C TRP A 292 -8.86 -23.83 -21.05
N ASP A 293 -9.97 -23.73 -21.78
CA ASP A 293 -10.05 -23.40 -23.21
C ASP A 293 -9.04 -24.14 -24.09
N VAL A 294 -9.00 -25.48 -23.91
CA VAL A 294 -8.06 -26.35 -24.63
C VAL A 294 -8.52 -26.53 -26.07
N VAL A 295 -7.69 -26.15 -27.04
CA VAL A 295 -8.02 -26.17 -28.46
C VAL A 295 -7.63 -27.48 -29.14
N GLU A 296 -8.45 -27.90 -30.11
CA GLU A 296 -8.16 -29.05 -30.97
C GLU A 296 -6.93 -28.79 -31.87
N ILE A 297 -6.01 -29.75 -31.93
CA ILE A 297 -4.90 -29.74 -32.89
C ILE A 297 -5.44 -30.25 -34.24
N THR A 298 -5.83 -29.31 -35.10
CA THR A 298 -6.50 -29.56 -36.38
C THR A 298 -5.60 -30.22 -37.42
N ALA A 299 -6.19 -30.72 -38.52
CA ALA A 299 -5.45 -31.22 -39.66
C ALA A 299 -4.53 -30.16 -40.30
N HIS A 300 -4.97 -28.89 -40.35
CA HIS A 300 -4.16 -27.77 -40.84
C HIS A 300 -2.98 -27.49 -39.91
N THR A 301 -3.22 -27.49 -38.59
CA THR A 301 -2.17 -27.36 -37.57
C THR A 301 -1.13 -28.49 -37.70
N LYS A 302 -1.57 -29.75 -37.84
CA LYS A 302 -0.69 -30.92 -38.04
C LYS A 302 0.12 -30.81 -39.32
N SER A 303 -0.47 -30.30 -40.41
CA SER A 303 0.26 -30.06 -41.67
C SER A 303 1.38 -29.05 -41.46
N LYS A 304 1.13 -27.93 -40.78
CA LYS A 304 2.19 -26.97 -40.44
C LYS A 304 3.26 -27.56 -39.50
N PHE A 305 2.87 -28.45 -38.58
CA PHE A 305 3.84 -29.10 -37.70
C PHE A 305 4.79 -30.03 -38.47
N VAL A 306 4.28 -30.77 -39.47
CA VAL A 306 5.11 -31.55 -40.41
C VAL A 306 6.17 -30.65 -41.07
N ASP A 307 5.77 -29.49 -41.58
CA ASP A 307 6.69 -28.57 -42.26
C ASP A 307 7.67 -27.90 -41.29
N TRP A 308 7.26 -27.66 -40.05
CA TRP A 308 8.14 -27.18 -38.99
C TRP A 308 9.20 -28.23 -38.64
N LEU A 309 8.81 -29.50 -38.42
CA LEU A 309 9.73 -30.59 -38.11
C LEU A 309 10.75 -30.81 -39.25
N LYS A 310 10.30 -30.80 -40.50
CA LYS A 310 11.20 -30.88 -41.68
C LYS A 310 12.23 -29.76 -41.67
N ARG A 311 11.80 -28.51 -41.44
CA ARG A 311 12.71 -27.36 -41.42
C ARG A 311 13.67 -27.39 -40.23
N LYS A 312 13.21 -27.83 -39.06
CA LYS A 312 14.02 -27.85 -37.83
C LYS A 312 15.03 -29.00 -37.81
N HIS A 313 14.63 -30.20 -38.25
CA HIS A 313 15.40 -31.44 -38.06
C HIS A 313 15.90 -32.09 -39.35
N GLY A 314 15.42 -31.66 -40.51
CA GLY A 314 15.81 -32.19 -41.82
C GLY A 314 15.18 -33.55 -42.15
N THR A 315 15.43 -34.58 -41.32
CA THR A 315 15.00 -35.97 -41.58
C THR A 315 14.17 -36.55 -40.44
N ILE A 316 13.32 -37.54 -40.76
CA ILE A 316 12.54 -38.27 -39.75
C ILE A 316 13.43 -39.12 -38.84
N THR A 317 14.57 -39.59 -39.35
CA THR A 317 15.57 -40.32 -38.56
C THR A 317 16.10 -39.47 -37.42
N GLU A 318 16.38 -38.19 -37.66
CA GLU A 318 16.84 -37.29 -36.59
C GLU A 318 15.76 -37.07 -35.53
N VAL A 319 14.50 -36.85 -35.95
CA VAL A 319 13.37 -36.75 -35.03
C VAL A 319 13.24 -38.03 -34.19
N ASN A 320 13.33 -39.21 -34.80
CA ASN A 320 13.24 -40.49 -34.11
C ASN A 320 14.37 -40.70 -33.09
N ASN A 321 15.61 -40.37 -33.47
CA ASN A 321 16.75 -40.43 -32.57
C ASN A 321 16.58 -39.48 -31.38
N LEU A 322 16.07 -38.27 -31.64
CA LEU A 322 15.90 -37.25 -30.63
C LEU A 322 14.73 -37.56 -29.68
N TRP A 323 13.60 -37.99 -30.22
CA TRP A 323 12.38 -38.25 -29.45
C TRP A 323 12.33 -39.67 -28.88
N SER A 324 13.30 -40.51 -29.22
CA SER A 324 13.32 -41.95 -28.87
C SER A 324 12.07 -42.68 -29.40
N THR A 325 11.79 -42.49 -30.69
CA THR A 325 10.60 -43.03 -31.40
C THR A 325 10.99 -43.77 -32.69
N SER A 326 10.01 -44.36 -33.37
CA SER A 326 10.20 -45.12 -34.62
C SER A 326 9.15 -44.76 -35.68
N PHE A 327 8.89 -43.48 -35.87
CA PHE A 327 7.94 -42.99 -36.88
C PHE A 327 8.46 -43.22 -38.29
N SER A 328 7.60 -43.74 -39.16
CA SER A 328 7.88 -43.99 -40.58
C SER A 328 8.03 -42.71 -41.41
N ASN A 329 7.42 -41.60 -40.99
CA ASN A 329 7.47 -40.30 -41.65
C ASN A 329 7.04 -39.16 -40.70
N PHE A 330 7.26 -37.92 -41.11
CA PHE A 330 6.88 -36.73 -40.31
C PHE A 330 5.37 -36.63 -40.03
N ARG A 331 4.51 -37.14 -40.90
CA ARG A 331 3.05 -37.12 -40.68
C ARG A 331 2.67 -38.02 -39.50
N GLN A 332 3.30 -39.18 -39.37
CA GLN A 332 3.10 -40.05 -38.21
C GLN A 332 3.58 -39.38 -36.92
N ALA A 333 4.72 -38.69 -36.95
CA ALA A 333 5.22 -37.90 -35.81
C ALA A 333 4.27 -36.75 -35.43
N ALA A 334 3.76 -35.99 -36.41
CA ALA A 334 2.79 -34.93 -36.12
C ALA A 334 1.45 -35.49 -35.59
N ASN A 335 1.03 -36.66 -36.07
CA ASN A 335 -0.18 -37.34 -35.62
C ASN A 335 -0.07 -37.93 -34.21
N SER A 336 1.13 -38.09 -33.65
CA SER A 336 1.29 -38.56 -32.26
C SER A 336 0.84 -37.51 -31.24
N PHE A 337 0.69 -36.24 -31.64
CA PHE A 337 0.09 -35.19 -30.82
C PHE A 337 -1.42 -35.17 -31.00
N VAL A 338 -2.12 -35.39 -29.89
CA VAL A 338 -3.58 -35.29 -29.73
C VAL A 338 -3.90 -34.27 -28.65
N THR A 339 -5.09 -33.68 -28.70
CA THR A 339 -5.57 -32.76 -27.67
C THR A 339 -6.26 -33.56 -26.55
N PRO A 340 -5.96 -33.31 -25.26
CA PRO A 340 -4.89 -32.43 -24.75
C PRO A 340 -3.50 -33.08 -24.87
N VAL A 341 -2.49 -32.26 -25.14
CA VAL A 341 -1.08 -32.67 -25.10
C VAL A 341 -0.72 -33.11 -23.68
N ASN A 342 -0.11 -34.28 -23.56
CA ASN A 342 0.22 -34.87 -22.27
C ASN A 342 1.29 -34.05 -21.53
N LYS A 343 0.92 -33.47 -20.37
CA LYS A 343 1.81 -32.64 -19.54
C LYS A 343 3.03 -33.39 -19.01
N SER A 344 2.96 -34.71 -18.85
CA SER A 344 4.10 -35.53 -18.39
C SER A 344 5.25 -35.54 -19.40
N LEU A 345 5.02 -35.13 -20.65
CA LEU A 345 6.06 -34.99 -21.66
C LEU A 345 6.96 -33.77 -21.41
N ARG A 346 6.61 -32.85 -20.49
CA ARG A 346 7.40 -31.66 -20.23
C ARG A 346 8.84 -32.02 -19.84
N GLY A 347 9.80 -31.34 -20.47
CA GLY A 347 11.23 -31.65 -20.35
C GLY A 347 11.76 -32.67 -21.37
N SER A 348 10.87 -33.33 -22.14
CA SER A 348 11.27 -34.19 -23.27
C SER A 348 11.46 -33.38 -24.56
N PRO A 349 12.29 -33.87 -25.51
CA PRO A 349 12.48 -33.20 -26.79
C PRO A 349 11.21 -32.99 -27.62
N GLN A 350 10.31 -33.97 -27.64
CA GLN A 350 9.04 -33.87 -28.36
C GLN A 350 8.12 -32.77 -27.80
N TYR A 351 8.10 -32.60 -26.48
CA TYR A 351 7.33 -31.54 -25.86
C TYR A 351 7.92 -30.17 -26.18
N TYR A 352 9.25 -30.03 -26.10
CA TYR A 352 9.92 -28.79 -26.45
C TYR A 352 9.60 -28.38 -27.90
N ASP A 353 9.76 -29.32 -28.84
CA ASP A 353 9.50 -29.05 -30.26
C ASP A 353 8.05 -28.64 -30.51
N PHE A 354 7.07 -29.32 -29.90
CA PHE A 354 5.66 -28.99 -30.10
C PHE A 354 5.29 -27.63 -29.48
N MET A 355 5.75 -27.33 -28.26
CA MET A 355 5.48 -26.02 -27.63
C MET A 355 6.15 -24.88 -28.41
N ARG A 356 7.37 -25.10 -28.91
CA ARG A 356 8.06 -24.11 -29.75
C ARG A 356 7.38 -23.92 -31.10
N PHE A 357 6.91 -25.00 -31.72
CA PHE A 357 6.06 -24.93 -32.92
C PHE A 357 4.78 -24.12 -32.66
N ASN A 358 4.07 -24.39 -31.56
CA ASN A 358 2.84 -23.68 -31.20
C ASN A 358 3.10 -22.17 -31.03
N GLN A 359 4.21 -21.80 -30.39
CA GLN A 359 4.68 -20.41 -30.32
C GLN A 359 4.96 -19.78 -31.69
N ASN A 360 5.63 -20.53 -32.57
CA ASN A 360 6.02 -20.04 -33.89
C ASN A 360 4.80 -19.82 -34.81
N ARG A 361 3.84 -20.75 -34.86
CA ARG A 361 2.65 -20.60 -35.74
C ARG A 361 1.76 -19.43 -35.32
N VAL A 362 1.65 -19.16 -34.02
CA VAL A 362 0.89 -18.02 -33.49
C VAL A 362 1.62 -16.70 -33.76
N THR A 363 2.95 -16.66 -33.58
CA THR A 363 3.76 -15.49 -33.95
C THR A 363 3.65 -15.20 -35.46
N GLU A 364 3.65 -16.24 -36.31
CA GLU A 364 3.44 -16.13 -37.76
C GLU A 364 2.05 -15.54 -38.10
N TRP A 365 1.01 -15.94 -37.36
CA TRP A 365 -0.33 -15.40 -37.52
C TRP A 365 -0.39 -13.90 -37.20
N PHE A 366 0.14 -13.48 -36.05
CA PHE A 366 0.18 -12.05 -35.68
C PHE A 366 1.08 -11.22 -36.59
N THR A 367 2.18 -11.80 -37.08
CA THR A 367 3.04 -11.15 -38.07
C THR A 367 2.24 -10.81 -39.32
N PHE A 368 1.43 -11.76 -39.80
CA PHE A 368 0.54 -11.53 -40.93
C PHE A 368 -0.50 -10.44 -40.68
N LEU A 369 -1.18 -10.46 -39.53
CA LEU A 369 -2.19 -9.43 -39.23
C LEU A 369 -1.57 -8.03 -39.25
N ARG A 370 -0.42 -7.85 -38.59
CA ARG A 370 0.33 -6.60 -38.60
C ARG A 370 0.73 -6.19 -40.01
N ASP A 371 1.31 -7.12 -40.78
CA ASP A 371 1.87 -6.82 -42.09
C ASP A 371 0.78 -6.44 -43.11
N GLU A 372 -0.39 -7.09 -43.09
CA GLU A 372 -1.50 -6.70 -43.96
C GLU A 372 -2.08 -5.33 -43.60
N ILE A 373 -2.16 -4.98 -42.31
CA ILE A 373 -2.54 -3.62 -41.90
C ILE A 373 -1.50 -2.61 -42.41
N LYS A 374 -0.21 -2.89 -42.22
CA LYS A 374 0.88 -1.99 -42.63
C LYS A 374 1.04 -1.82 -44.14
N LYS A 375 0.57 -2.77 -44.95
CA LYS A 375 0.48 -2.58 -46.41
C LYS A 375 -0.46 -1.44 -46.80
N ILE A 376 -1.48 -1.17 -45.99
CA ILE A 376 -2.50 -0.13 -46.23
C ILE A 376 -2.14 1.15 -45.48
N ASP A 377 -1.74 1.01 -44.22
CA ASP A 377 -1.29 2.10 -43.35
C ASP A 377 0.16 1.85 -42.86
N PRO A 378 1.18 2.33 -43.59
CA PRO A 378 2.58 2.11 -43.23
C PRO A 378 2.99 2.65 -41.85
N ASP A 379 2.28 3.67 -41.35
CA ASP A 379 2.53 4.31 -40.06
C ASP A 379 1.73 3.69 -38.91
N ALA A 380 0.90 2.68 -39.22
CA ALA A 380 0.10 1.98 -38.24
C ALA A 380 0.97 1.39 -37.13
N LYS A 381 0.61 1.74 -35.90
CA LYS A 381 1.05 1.03 -34.70
C LYS A 381 0.13 -0.14 -34.45
N THR A 382 0.63 -1.21 -33.88
CA THR A 382 -0.17 -2.37 -33.49
C THR A 382 0.11 -2.73 -32.03
N HIS A 383 -0.82 -3.48 -31.42
CA HIS A 383 -0.61 -4.19 -30.16
C HIS A 383 -1.52 -5.41 -30.05
N ILE A 384 -1.24 -6.25 -29.07
CA ILE A 384 -2.02 -7.46 -28.76
C ILE A 384 -2.37 -7.37 -27.28
N LYS A 385 -3.62 -7.63 -26.87
CA LYS A 385 -3.96 -7.73 -25.44
C LYS A 385 -3.52 -9.10 -24.91
N LEU A 386 -2.24 -9.24 -24.59
CA LEU A 386 -1.69 -10.47 -23.99
C LEU A 386 -2.09 -10.61 -22.53
N ILE A 387 -2.30 -11.85 -22.05
CA ILE A 387 -2.52 -12.15 -20.62
C ILE A 387 -1.20 -12.44 -19.93
N PRO A 388 -0.62 -11.54 -19.11
CA PRO A 388 0.70 -11.77 -18.52
C PRO A 388 0.79 -13.03 -17.65
N GLY A 389 -0.33 -13.48 -17.06
CA GLY A 389 -0.40 -14.76 -16.34
C GLY A 389 0.03 -15.96 -17.17
N GLN A 390 -0.24 -15.96 -18.47
CA GLN A 390 0.21 -17.01 -19.39
C GLN A 390 1.74 -17.06 -19.58
N TRP A 391 2.44 -15.99 -19.17
CA TRP A 391 3.90 -15.93 -19.10
C TRP A 391 4.42 -16.25 -17.70
N TYR A 392 3.97 -15.57 -16.64
CA TYR A 392 4.56 -15.73 -15.30
C TYR A 392 4.11 -17.00 -14.56
N ASP A 393 2.99 -17.66 -14.94
CA ASP A 393 2.58 -18.94 -14.34
C ASP A 393 3.33 -20.15 -14.91
N GLY A 394 3.91 -20.01 -16.12
CA GLY A 394 4.84 -20.99 -16.66
C GLY A 394 4.23 -22.21 -17.36
N SER A 395 2.98 -22.21 -17.82
CA SER A 395 2.36 -23.39 -18.47
C SER A 395 2.89 -23.70 -19.89
N ARG A 396 3.16 -22.64 -20.69
CA ARG A 396 3.75 -22.66 -22.06
C ARG A 396 3.00 -23.45 -23.14
N ASP A 397 1.78 -23.88 -22.86
CA ASP A 397 0.90 -24.60 -23.77
C ASP A 397 -0.02 -23.71 -24.62
N ASN A 398 -0.07 -22.41 -24.30
CA ASN A 398 -0.92 -21.38 -24.93
C ASN A 398 -0.48 -20.92 -26.33
N GLY A 399 0.74 -21.29 -26.75
CA GLY A 399 1.28 -20.88 -28.06
C GLY A 399 1.73 -19.42 -28.13
N LEU A 400 1.92 -18.73 -27.01
CA LEU A 400 2.42 -17.36 -27.00
C LEU A 400 3.91 -17.32 -26.67
N ASP A 401 4.69 -16.68 -27.54
CA ASP A 401 6.05 -16.23 -27.24
C ASP A 401 5.96 -14.74 -26.90
N PHE A 402 5.91 -14.41 -25.61
CA PHE A 402 5.69 -13.03 -25.15
C PHE A 402 6.79 -12.09 -25.63
N GLU A 403 8.05 -12.55 -25.67
CA GLU A 403 9.12 -11.72 -26.22
C GLU A 403 8.91 -11.44 -27.70
N ALA A 404 8.62 -12.48 -28.50
CA ALA A 404 8.44 -12.33 -29.93
C ALA A 404 7.25 -11.42 -30.25
N LEU A 405 6.12 -11.59 -29.55
CA LEU A 405 4.89 -10.83 -29.75
C LEU A 405 5.03 -9.37 -29.28
N THR A 406 5.63 -9.11 -28.11
CA THR A 406 5.92 -7.73 -27.68
C THR A 406 6.92 -7.06 -28.63
N ASN A 407 7.93 -7.79 -29.11
CA ASN A 407 8.87 -7.25 -30.08
C ASN A 407 8.20 -6.97 -31.45
N LEU A 408 7.16 -7.72 -31.82
CA LEU A 408 6.45 -7.61 -33.09
C LEU A 408 5.67 -6.31 -33.24
N THR A 409 5.09 -5.80 -32.14
CA THR A 409 4.09 -4.72 -32.13
C THR A 409 4.65 -3.40 -31.58
N GLU A 410 4.26 -2.26 -32.13
CA GLU A 410 4.81 -0.94 -31.78
C GLU A 410 4.44 -0.47 -30.38
N ILE A 411 3.30 -0.92 -29.88
CA ILE A 411 2.77 -0.63 -28.54
C ILE A 411 2.82 -1.93 -27.72
N ILE A 412 3.20 -1.84 -26.45
CA ILE A 412 3.16 -2.96 -25.52
C ILE A 412 1.70 -3.09 -25.06
N GLY A 413 0.99 -4.12 -25.54
CA GLY A 413 -0.39 -4.39 -25.16
C GLY A 413 -0.50 -5.57 -24.19
N HIS A 414 -1.40 -5.45 -23.21
CA HIS A 414 -1.77 -6.53 -22.30
C HIS A 414 -3.01 -6.18 -21.46
N ASP A 415 -3.39 -7.05 -20.53
CA ASP A 415 -4.49 -6.89 -19.56
C ASP A 415 -4.06 -7.18 -18.09
N ALA A 416 -2.81 -6.85 -17.75
CA ALA A 416 -2.22 -7.15 -16.44
C ALA A 416 -3.10 -6.77 -15.24
N GLU A 417 -3.02 -7.59 -14.19
CA GLU A 417 -3.71 -7.40 -12.92
C GLU A 417 -2.75 -7.28 -11.73
N MET A 418 -3.20 -6.58 -10.69
CA MET A 418 -2.79 -6.81 -9.31
C MET A 418 -3.97 -7.40 -8.53
N LYS A 419 -3.69 -8.20 -7.50
CA LYS A 419 -4.74 -8.84 -6.69
C LYS A 419 -4.77 -8.22 -5.30
N HIS A 420 -5.96 -7.98 -4.77
CA HIS A 420 -6.14 -7.49 -3.39
C HIS A 420 -6.64 -8.58 -2.43
N SER A 421 -7.12 -9.72 -2.93
CA SER A 421 -7.68 -10.77 -2.09
C SER A 421 -7.69 -12.14 -2.76
N THR A 422 -7.89 -13.19 -1.96
CA THR A 422 -8.22 -14.53 -2.44
C THR A 422 -9.73 -14.71 -2.41
N ARG A 423 -10.31 -15.07 -3.56
CA ARG A 423 -11.76 -15.25 -3.69
C ARG A 423 -12.22 -16.64 -3.25
N TRP A 424 -11.43 -17.68 -3.53
CA TRP A 424 -11.80 -19.07 -3.27
C TRP A 424 -10.60 -19.87 -2.77
N GLY A 425 -10.84 -20.90 -1.96
CA GLY A 425 -9.80 -21.78 -1.45
C GLY A 425 -8.98 -21.16 -0.31
N LYS A 426 -7.76 -21.68 -0.10
CA LYS A 426 -6.83 -21.20 0.93
C LYS A 426 -6.19 -19.88 0.50
N ASN A 427 -5.83 -19.05 1.49
CA ASN A 427 -5.09 -17.81 1.23
C ASN A 427 -3.80 -18.09 0.47
N ASN A 428 -3.48 -17.19 -0.45
CA ASN A 428 -2.25 -17.26 -1.22
C ASN A 428 -1.05 -16.88 -0.33
N PRO A 429 0.13 -17.50 -0.50
CA PRO A 429 1.30 -17.25 0.36
C PRO A 429 1.74 -15.78 0.45
N TRP A 430 1.48 -14.96 -0.58
CA TRP A 430 1.82 -13.54 -0.56
C TRP A 430 1.07 -12.76 0.51
N GLN A 431 -0.15 -13.18 0.89
CA GLN A 431 -0.97 -12.53 1.91
C GLN A 431 -0.36 -12.63 3.31
N GLU A 432 0.64 -13.51 3.49
CA GLU A 432 1.43 -13.57 4.73
C GLU A 432 2.37 -12.37 4.87
N LYS A 433 2.73 -11.68 3.78
CA LYS A 433 3.71 -10.59 3.76
C LYS A 433 3.13 -9.27 3.28
N TYR A 434 2.26 -9.32 2.28
CA TYR A 434 1.81 -8.15 1.51
C TYR A 434 0.31 -7.94 1.62
N ILE A 435 -0.12 -6.68 1.55
CA ILE A 435 -1.54 -6.28 1.51
C ILE A 435 -2.16 -6.41 0.11
N LEU A 436 -1.31 -6.45 -0.92
CA LEU A 436 -1.66 -6.66 -2.32
C LEU A 436 -0.59 -7.49 -3.05
N GLU A 437 -1.00 -8.22 -4.09
CA GLU A 437 -0.13 -8.97 -5.00
C GLU A 437 0.39 -8.01 -6.07
N TRP A 438 1.61 -7.51 -5.87
CA TRP A 438 2.29 -6.59 -6.78
C TRP A 438 3.22 -7.29 -7.77
N ARG A 439 3.63 -8.54 -7.48
CA ARG A 439 4.73 -9.21 -8.20
C ARG A 439 4.32 -9.59 -9.60
N ASP A 440 3.09 -10.06 -9.79
CA ASP A 440 2.54 -10.48 -11.08
C ASP A 440 2.60 -9.34 -12.11
N LEU A 441 2.17 -8.13 -11.73
CA LEU A 441 2.26 -6.95 -12.59
C LEU A 441 3.70 -6.47 -12.76
N ALA A 442 4.43 -6.27 -11.65
CA ALA A 442 5.76 -5.65 -11.68
C ALA A 442 6.75 -6.44 -12.54
N ILE A 443 6.80 -7.77 -12.38
CA ILE A 443 7.72 -8.62 -13.14
C ILE A 443 7.40 -8.61 -14.64
N SER A 444 6.10 -8.56 -14.99
CA SER A 444 5.63 -8.54 -16.37
C SER A 444 5.96 -7.21 -17.05
N TYR A 445 5.73 -6.09 -16.37
CA TYR A 445 6.03 -4.76 -16.90
C TYR A 445 7.53 -4.57 -17.10
N ASP A 446 8.35 -4.95 -16.11
CA ASP A 446 9.81 -4.85 -16.22
C ASP A 446 10.34 -5.78 -17.32
N PHE A 447 9.69 -6.92 -17.61
CA PHE A 447 10.00 -7.76 -18.77
C PHE A 447 9.63 -7.10 -20.10
N PHE A 448 8.40 -6.60 -20.26
CA PHE A 448 7.97 -5.95 -21.49
C PHE A 448 8.78 -4.68 -21.81
N GLN A 449 9.02 -3.85 -20.79
CA GLN A 449 9.86 -2.66 -20.92
C GLN A 449 11.33 -3.02 -21.16
N SER A 450 11.79 -4.22 -20.77
CA SER A 450 13.13 -4.69 -21.16
C SER A 450 13.23 -5.02 -22.64
N ILE A 451 12.15 -5.56 -23.22
CA ILE A 451 12.06 -5.88 -24.66
C ILE A 451 11.96 -4.59 -25.49
N LYS A 452 11.10 -3.65 -25.07
CA LYS A 452 10.83 -2.37 -25.76
C LYS A 452 10.82 -1.18 -24.79
N PRO A 453 11.99 -0.66 -24.37
CA PRO A 453 12.08 0.39 -23.35
C PRO A 453 11.54 1.76 -23.75
N ASN A 454 11.24 1.96 -25.04
CA ASN A 454 10.76 3.23 -25.58
C ASN A 454 9.33 3.15 -26.14
N ALA A 455 8.63 2.03 -25.92
CA ALA A 455 7.27 1.86 -26.42
C ALA A 455 6.25 2.25 -25.35
N ILE A 456 5.13 2.82 -25.77
CA ILE A 456 3.98 3.05 -24.90
C ILE A 456 3.46 1.70 -24.40
N ASN A 457 3.18 1.64 -23.11
CA ASN A 457 2.55 0.52 -22.44
C ASN A 457 1.06 0.79 -22.25
N TYR A 458 0.25 -0.01 -22.94
CA TYR A 458 -1.19 0.05 -22.92
C TYR A 458 -1.80 -1.21 -22.30
N ASN A 459 -2.28 -1.07 -21.06
CA ASN A 459 -3.16 -2.04 -20.45
C ASN A 459 -4.59 -1.83 -20.96
N SER A 460 -5.02 -2.58 -21.98
CA SER A 460 -6.30 -2.35 -22.66
C SER A 460 -7.50 -3.01 -21.99
N GLU A 461 -7.29 -3.70 -20.87
CA GLU A 461 -8.31 -4.26 -19.98
C GLU A 461 -7.74 -4.49 -18.57
N GLY A 462 -7.56 -3.42 -17.80
CA GLY A 462 -6.97 -3.49 -16.46
C GLY A 462 -7.88 -4.25 -15.48
N HIS A 463 -7.37 -5.34 -14.92
CA HIS A 463 -8.12 -6.25 -14.02
C HIS A 463 -7.82 -6.08 -12.52
N SER A 464 -7.07 -5.03 -12.14
CA SER A 464 -6.66 -4.84 -10.75
C SER A 464 -7.83 -4.58 -9.78
N LEU A 465 -8.96 -4.08 -10.27
CA LEU A 465 -10.13 -3.70 -9.46
C LEU A 465 -11.22 -4.78 -9.46
N LEU A 466 -11.35 -5.47 -10.61
CA LEU A 466 -12.40 -6.45 -10.86
C LEU A 466 -11.84 -7.54 -11.77
N GLY A 467 -11.74 -8.77 -11.24
CA GLY A 467 -11.19 -9.90 -11.99
C GLY A 467 -11.07 -11.16 -11.14
N SER A 468 -9.84 -11.67 -11.03
CA SER A 468 -9.53 -12.86 -10.22
C SER A 468 -9.73 -12.61 -8.72
N SER A 469 -9.47 -11.38 -8.25
CA SER A 469 -9.90 -10.86 -6.96
C SER A 469 -11.17 -10.01 -7.09
N MET A 470 -11.99 -10.00 -6.03
CA MET A 470 -13.25 -9.26 -6.00
C MET A 470 -13.59 -8.89 -4.55
N ASP A 471 -13.98 -7.64 -4.33
CA ASP A 471 -14.44 -7.13 -3.04
C ASP A 471 -15.40 -5.96 -3.24
N VAL A 472 -16.67 -6.11 -2.84
CA VAL A 472 -17.67 -5.05 -2.89
C VAL A 472 -17.33 -3.89 -1.95
N PHE A 473 -16.45 -4.11 -0.98
CA PHE A 473 -15.94 -3.14 -0.02
C PHE A 473 -14.46 -2.81 -0.26
N LEU A 474 -14.06 -2.76 -1.54
CA LEU A 474 -12.68 -2.46 -1.94
C LEU A 474 -12.19 -1.15 -1.29
N ARG A 475 -10.89 -1.08 -0.98
CA ARG A 475 -10.27 0.07 -0.33
C ARG A 475 -9.83 1.11 -1.37
N PRO A 476 -10.18 2.40 -1.21
CA PRO A 476 -9.64 3.49 -2.04
C PRO A 476 -8.11 3.55 -2.07
N SER A 477 -7.46 3.27 -0.93
CA SER A 477 -6.00 3.19 -0.82
C SER A 477 -5.38 2.13 -1.75
N TYR A 478 -5.99 0.94 -1.86
CA TYR A 478 -5.61 -0.06 -2.85
C TYR A 478 -5.74 0.45 -4.29
N ALA A 479 -6.85 1.11 -4.63
CA ALA A 479 -7.07 1.66 -5.96
C ALA A 479 -5.99 2.70 -6.33
N ARG A 480 -5.61 3.56 -5.38
CA ARG A 480 -4.49 4.49 -5.53
C ARG A 480 -3.16 3.76 -5.68
N ALA A 481 -2.84 2.83 -4.78
CA ALA A 481 -1.55 2.14 -4.75
C ALA A 481 -1.33 1.30 -6.01
N SER A 482 -2.34 0.52 -6.42
CA SER A 482 -2.27 -0.32 -7.63
C SER A 482 -2.07 0.52 -8.90
N GLN A 483 -2.86 1.57 -9.11
CA GLN A 483 -2.70 2.42 -10.29
C GLN A 483 -1.36 3.17 -10.26
N TRP A 484 -0.91 3.64 -9.09
CA TRP A 484 0.37 4.32 -8.94
C TRP A 484 1.56 3.38 -9.23
N ILE A 485 1.57 2.17 -8.68
CA ILE A 485 2.61 1.16 -8.93
C ILE A 485 2.63 0.79 -10.42
N SER A 486 1.47 0.56 -11.03
CA SER A 486 1.34 0.28 -12.47
C SER A 486 2.00 1.38 -13.31
N THR A 487 1.69 2.65 -13.00
CA THR A 487 2.32 3.78 -13.68
C THR A 487 3.83 3.83 -13.41
N ILE A 488 4.31 3.73 -12.17
CA ILE A 488 5.78 3.78 -11.89
C ILE A 488 6.57 2.66 -12.59
N HIS A 489 5.96 1.48 -12.81
CA HIS A 489 6.58 0.40 -13.60
C HIS A 489 6.60 0.64 -15.12
N GLY A 490 5.99 1.73 -15.57
CA GLY A 490 5.97 2.15 -16.97
C GLY A 490 4.65 1.82 -17.66
N GLY A 491 3.51 1.90 -16.97
CA GLY A 491 2.18 1.89 -17.57
C GLY A 491 1.73 3.30 -17.96
N ASP A 492 1.37 3.48 -19.23
CA ASP A 492 1.07 4.80 -19.81
C ASP A 492 -0.43 5.02 -20.03
N VAL A 493 -1.12 3.96 -20.46
CA VAL A 493 -2.56 3.96 -20.67
C VAL A 493 -3.18 2.74 -20.01
N THR A 494 -4.26 2.94 -19.27
CA THR A 494 -5.11 1.86 -18.75
C THR A 494 -6.54 2.04 -19.20
N THR A 495 -7.15 1.05 -19.83
CA THR A 495 -8.60 0.93 -19.93
C THR A 495 -9.04 -0.12 -18.92
N ASN A 496 -9.68 0.28 -17.82
CA ASN A 496 -10.05 -0.63 -16.74
C ASN A 496 -11.30 -1.44 -17.07
N TRP A 497 -11.30 -2.69 -16.61
CA TRP A 497 -12.48 -3.53 -16.55
C TRP A 497 -13.28 -3.22 -15.28
N ALA A 498 -14.52 -2.73 -15.33
CA ALA A 498 -15.25 -2.20 -16.49
C ALA A 498 -16.36 -1.25 -16.00
N TRP A 499 -16.89 -0.42 -16.91
CA TRP A 499 -18.10 0.38 -16.64
C TRP A 499 -19.35 -0.42 -17.05
N LEU A 500 -19.98 -1.08 -16.07
CA LEU A 500 -20.99 -2.11 -16.34
C LEU A 500 -22.45 -1.65 -16.17
N ARG A 501 -22.68 -0.33 -16.12
CA ARG A 501 -24.00 0.30 -16.22
C ARG A 501 -24.29 0.89 -17.60
N ASN A 502 -25.56 0.93 -17.97
CA ASN A 502 -26.05 1.60 -19.18
C ASN A 502 -26.16 3.12 -18.99
N ALA A 503 -26.54 3.83 -20.06
CA ALA A 503 -26.72 5.28 -20.02
C ALA A 503 -27.87 5.71 -19.09
N ASP A 504 -28.85 4.84 -18.84
CA ASP A 504 -29.97 5.05 -17.90
C ASP A 504 -29.69 4.50 -16.48
N GLY A 505 -28.45 4.10 -16.20
CA GLY A 505 -28.04 3.56 -14.89
C GLY A 505 -28.37 2.07 -14.68
N SER A 506 -29.13 1.44 -15.57
CA SER A 506 -29.47 0.01 -15.49
C SER A 506 -28.27 -0.91 -15.70
N LEU A 507 -28.41 -2.17 -15.28
CA LEU A 507 -27.37 -3.20 -15.44
C LEU A 507 -27.19 -3.57 -16.92
N LYS A 508 -25.95 -3.84 -17.35
CA LYS A 508 -25.71 -4.46 -18.65
C LYS A 508 -26.02 -5.97 -18.60
N SER A 509 -27.05 -6.40 -19.33
CA SER A 509 -27.61 -7.77 -19.31
C SER A 509 -26.59 -8.91 -19.46
N ASN A 510 -25.55 -8.75 -20.27
CA ASN A 510 -24.56 -9.79 -20.53
C ASN A 510 -23.44 -9.87 -19.48
N PHE A 511 -23.29 -8.86 -18.62
CA PHE A 511 -22.18 -8.77 -17.67
C PHE A 511 -22.64 -9.00 -16.23
N LYS A 512 -21.70 -8.89 -15.29
CA LYS A 512 -21.93 -9.02 -13.84
C LYS A 512 -21.52 -7.69 -13.22
N LEU A 513 -22.48 -6.92 -12.68
CA LEU A 513 -22.21 -5.61 -12.11
C LEU A 513 -21.63 -5.71 -10.69
N ALA A 514 -21.99 -6.74 -9.94
CA ALA A 514 -21.69 -6.88 -8.53
C ALA A 514 -20.20 -6.70 -8.23
N ALA A 515 -19.91 -5.84 -7.25
CA ALA A 515 -18.57 -5.43 -6.83
C ALA A 515 -17.73 -4.71 -7.91
N SER A 516 -18.34 -4.27 -9.01
CA SER A 516 -17.68 -3.38 -9.96
C SER A 516 -17.51 -1.97 -9.39
N THR A 517 -16.62 -1.20 -10.01
CA THR A 517 -16.37 0.20 -9.67
C THR A 517 -17.60 1.09 -9.82
N THR A 518 -18.57 0.71 -10.68
CA THR A 518 -19.87 1.39 -10.82
C THR A 518 -20.88 1.10 -9.70
N GLN A 519 -20.43 0.45 -8.62
CA GLN A 519 -21.11 0.32 -7.32
C GLN A 519 -20.26 0.88 -6.15
N GLN A 520 -19.14 1.55 -6.45
CA GLN A 520 -18.13 1.96 -5.49
C GLN A 520 -17.67 3.41 -5.74
N PRO A 521 -18.41 4.43 -5.26
CA PRO A 521 -18.16 5.83 -5.61
C PRO A 521 -16.75 6.31 -5.24
N ARG A 522 -16.26 5.97 -4.03
CA ARG A 522 -14.91 6.36 -3.61
C ARG A 522 -13.80 5.69 -4.42
N ILE A 523 -14.01 4.46 -4.92
CA ILE A 523 -13.05 3.79 -5.80
C ILE A 523 -12.95 4.49 -7.15
N LEU A 524 -14.10 4.80 -7.78
CA LEU A 524 -14.11 5.54 -9.04
C LEU A 524 -13.44 6.91 -8.87
N ASN A 525 -13.78 7.64 -7.80
CA ASN A 525 -13.18 8.94 -7.52
C ASN A 525 -11.67 8.84 -7.29
N GLU A 526 -11.19 7.90 -6.47
CA GLU A 526 -9.78 7.80 -6.10
C GLU A 526 -8.89 7.43 -7.28
N LEU A 527 -9.36 6.59 -8.21
CA LEU A 527 -8.61 6.26 -9.44
C LEU A 527 -8.35 7.50 -10.29
N HIS A 528 -9.39 8.30 -10.56
CA HIS A 528 -9.22 9.50 -11.37
C HIS A 528 -8.49 10.61 -10.60
N ALA A 529 -8.67 10.69 -9.28
CA ALA A 529 -7.85 11.58 -8.44
C ALA A 529 -6.37 11.21 -8.47
N THR A 530 -6.06 9.92 -8.58
CA THR A 530 -4.70 9.39 -8.76
C THR A 530 -4.13 9.81 -10.12
N MET A 531 -4.90 9.68 -11.20
CA MET A 531 -4.47 10.13 -12.53
C MET A 531 -4.23 11.64 -12.59
N ILE A 532 -5.07 12.44 -11.93
CA ILE A 532 -4.86 13.89 -11.79
C ILE A 532 -3.53 14.19 -11.07
N ASP A 533 -3.20 13.46 -9.99
CA ASP A 533 -1.91 13.63 -9.30
C ASP A 533 -0.72 13.24 -10.19
N LEU A 534 -0.82 12.10 -10.88
CA LEU A 534 0.21 11.62 -11.80
C LEU A 534 0.48 12.65 -12.90
N ASN A 535 -0.57 13.21 -13.51
CA ASN A 535 -0.46 14.19 -14.60
C ASN A 535 0.01 15.57 -14.11
N THR A 536 -0.35 15.97 -12.89
CA THR A 536 0.19 17.18 -12.25
C THR A 536 1.72 17.14 -12.13
N TYR A 537 2.28 15.93 -11.97
CA TYR A 537 3.72 15.66 -11.86
C TYR A 537 4.25 14.83 -13.03
N GLY A 538 3.63 14.93 -14.21
CA GLY A 538 3.89 14.03 -15.33
C GLY A 538 5.36 13.90 -15.73
N LYS A 539 6.11 15.00 -15.67
CA LYS A 539 7.56 15.01 -15.92
C LYS A 539 8.36 14.23 -14.88
N GLU A 540 8.09 14.45 -13.59
CA GLU A 540 8.76 13.72 -12.52
C GLU A 540 8.38 12.23 -12.51
N ILE A 541 7.13 11.89 -12.83
CA ILE A 541 6.68 10.51 -12.96
C ILE A 541 7.35 9.81 -14.16
N SER A 542 7.42 10.48 -15.33
CA SER A 542 8.17 9.97 -16.49
C SER A 542 9.67 9.79 -16.15
N ASP A 543 10.31 10.76 -15.48
CA ASP A 543 11.71 10.60 -15.03
C ASP A 543 11.89 9.37 -14.10
N LEU A 544 10.90 9.06 -13.24
CA LEU A 544 10.90 7.87 -12.35
C LEU A 544 10.68 6.56 -13.11
N GLN A 545 9.78 6.53 -14.11
CA GLN A 545 9.54 5.37 -14.98
C GLN A 545 10.80 5.03 -15.79
N HIS A 546 11.50 6.05 -16.30
CA HIS A 546 12.59 5.91 -17.26
C HIS A 546 13.99 5.94 -16.65
N ILE A 547 14.14 5.67 -15.35
CA ILE A 547 15.48 5.48 -14.76
C ILE A 547 16.21 4.30 -15.39
N LYS A 548 17.54 4.34 -15.38
CA LYS A 548 18.37 3.26 -15.91
C LYS A 548 18.22 1.98 -15.08
N SER A 549 18.22 0.84 -15.77
CA SER A 549 18.26 -0.50 -15.15
C SER A 549 19.67 -1.08 -15.29
N PRO A 550 20.53 -0.96 -14.25
CA PRO A 550 21.92 -1.40 -14.33
C PRO A 550 22.07 -2.93 -14.32
N MET A 551 21.11 -3.67 -13.79
CA MET A 551 21.15 -5.13 -13.72
C MET A 551 20.05 -5.74 -14.58
N ARG A 552 20.39 -6.82 -15.30
CA ARG A 552 19.42 -7.62 -16.05
C ARG A 552 19.41 -9.08 -15.58
N PHE A 553 18.22 -9.64 -15.32
CA PHE A 553 18.04 -11.09 -15.14
C PHE A 553 17.99 -11.78 -16.49
N PHE A 554 18.77 -12.84 -16.69
CA PHE A 554 18.69 -13.61 -17.92
C PHE A 554 17.45 -14.50 -17.93
N TYR A 555 16.53 -14.21 -18.85
CA TYR A 555 15.35 -15.01 -19.12
C TYR A 555 15.60 -15.91 -20.34
N SER A 556 15.25 -17.20 -20.20
CA SER A 556 15.30 -18.16 -21.30
C SER A 556 13.95 -18.84 -21.45
N GLU A 557 13.31 -18.60 -22.60
CA GLU A 557 12.11 -19.33 -23.02
C GLU A 557 12.38 -20.84 -23.09
N THR A 558 13.62 -21.23 -23.43
CA THR A 558 14.05 -22.63 -23.46
C THR A 558 13.97 -23.30 -22.09
N SER A 559 14.42 -22.61 -21.03
CA SER A 559 14.24 -23.08 -19.66
C SER A 559 12.77 -23.03 -19.24
N ALA A 560 12.02 -22.00 -19.64
CA ALA A 560 10.60 -21.87 -19.33
C ALA A 560 9.76 -23.02 -19.91
N ILE A 561 10.02 -23.46 -21.15
CA ILE A 561 9.33 -24.61 -21.76
C ILE A 561 9.68 -25.91 -21.02
N ASN A 562 10.96 -26.15 -20.74
CA ASN A 562 11.43 -27.42 -20.18
C ASN A 562 11.16 -27.59 -18.67
N LYS A 563 11.24 -26.53 -17.87
CA LYS A 563 11.15 -26.61 -16.40
C LYS A 563 9.76 -26.21 -15.89
N PRO A 564 9.14 -26.98 -14.98
CA PRO A 564 7.84 -26.61 -14.41
C PRO A 564 7.88 -25.38 -13.49
N ASN A 565 9.02 -25.06 -12.89
CA ASN A 565 9.15 -24.04 -11.85
C ASN A 565 10.10 -22.89 -12.20
N HIS A 566 10.50 -22.72 -13.47
CA HIS A 566 11.44 -21.65 -13.86
C HIS A 566 10.91 -20.26 -13.52
N MET A 567 9.64 -20.00 -13.80
CA MET A 567 9.03 -18.69 -13.53
C MET A 567 8.86 -18.43 -12.03
N THR A 568 8.57 -19.47 -11.23
CA THR A 568 8.53 -19.35 -9.76
C THR A 568 9.89 -18.93 -9.21
N GLN A 569 10.97 -19.62 -9.63
CA GLN A 569 12.34 -19.30 -9.21
C GLN A 569 12.77 -17.89 -9.64
N LEU A 570 12.36 -17.47 -10.85
CA LEU A 570 12.64 -16.14 -11.36
C LEU A 570 11.87 -15.06 -10.58
N LYS A 571 10.61 -15.32 -10.20
CA LYS A 571 9.79 -14.41 -9.39
C LYS A 571 10.33 -14.24 -7.97
N GLU A 572 10.81 -15.31 -7.36
CA GLU A 572 11.50 -15.27 -6.05
C GLU A 572 12.78 -14.43 -6.12
N LEU A 573 13.61 -14.66 -7.15
CA LEU A 573 14.82 -13.86 -7.37
C LEU A 573 14.49 -12.38 -7.61
N TYR A 574 13.43 -12.09 -8.36
CA TYR A 574 12.98 -10.72 -8.60
C TYR A 574 12.52 -10.03 -7.30
N GLU A 575 11.75 -10.73 -6.46
CA GLU A 575 11.28 -10.24 -5.16
C GLU A 575 12.43 -9.83 -4.24
N ASP A 576 13.54 -10.59 -4.23
CA ASP A 576 14.72 -10.30 -3.42
C ASP A 576 15.30 -8.90 -3.66
N PHE A 577 15.21 -8.36 -4.88
CA PHE A 577 15.78 -7.05 -5.24
C PHE A 577 14.78 -5.91 -5.28
N TYR A 578 13.48 -6.20 -5.26
CA TYR A 578 12.43 -5.22 -5.54
C TYR A 578 12.45 -4.00 -4.60
N PHE A 579 12.79 -4.23 -3.33
CA PHE A 579 12.81 -3.21 -2.28
C PHE A 579 14.16 -2.48 -2.13
N GLU A 580 15.09 -2.68 -3.07
CA GLU A 580 16.43 -2.07 -3.01
C GLU A 580 16.54 -0.74 -3.78
N GLY A 581 15.44 -0.30 -4.41
CA GLY A 581 15.34 1.02 -5.07
C GLY A 581 15.87 1.08 -6.51
N TYR A 582 16.27 -0.07 -7.06
CA TYR A 582 16.73 -0.18 -8.45
C TYR A 582 15.57 -0.50 -9.40
N ARG A 583 15.66 -0.02 -10.66
CA ARG A 583 14.84 -0.56 -11.74
C ARG A 583 15.38 -1.91 -12.15
N LEU A 584 14.54 -2.94 -12.02
CA LEU A 584 14.88 -4.29 -12.44
C LEU A 584 14.58 -4.44 -13.94
N GLY A 585 15.20 -5.43 -14.55
CA GLY A 585 15.06 -5.66 -15.98
C GLY A 585 15.56 -7.03 -16.37
N PHE A 586 15.38 -7.36 -17.64
CA PHE A 586 15.68 -8.66 -18.20
C PHE A 586 16.63 -8.56 -19.40
N ALA A 587 17.36 -9.64 -19.61
CA ALA A 587 18.16 -9.90 -20.80
C ALA A 587 17.74 -11.25 -21.39
N THR A 588 17.75 -11.33 -22.70
CA THR A 588 17.46 -12.52 -23.52
C THR A 588 18.44 -12.53 -24.68
N GLU A 589 18.46 -13.60 -25.48
CA GLU A 589 19.18 -13.60 -26.75
C GLU A 589 18.85 -12.36 -27.60
N ASN A 590 17.57 -12.03 -27.75
CA ASN A 590 17.12 -10.94 -28.61
C ASN A 590 17.48 -9.56 -28.04
N ILE A 591 17.29 -9.34 -26.74
CA ILE A 591 17.63 -8.06 -26.08
C ILE A 591 19.12 -7.78 -26.24
N ILE A 592 19.97 -8.78 -25.97
CA ILE A 592 21.44 -8.63 -26.06
C ILE A 592 21.86 -8.33 -27.51
N LYS A 593 21.23 -8.97 -28.51
CA LYS A 593 21.57 -8.76 -29.93
C LYS A 593 21.09 -7.44 -30.49
N LYS A 594 19.91 -6.96 -30.07
CA LYS A 594 19.23 -5.82 -30.70
C LYS A 594 19.49 -4.50 -29.99
N GLN A 595 19.85 -4.52 -28.71
CA GLN A 595 20.05 -3.31 -27.91
C GLN A 595 21.53 -3.08 -27.62
N ASN A 596 21.88 -1.82 -27.34
CA ASN A 596 23.24 -1.47 -26.94
C ASN A 596 23.54 -2.06 -25.56
N ALA A 597 24.54 -2.94 -25.49
CA ALA A 597 25.01 -3.57 -24.26
C ALA A 597 25.39 -2.58 -23.15
N LYS A 598 25.72 -1.32 -23.48
CA LYS A 598 25.99 -0.23 -22.50
C LYS A 598 24.75 0.26 -21.75
N ASN A 599 23.55 -0.21 -22.12
CA ASN A 599 22.30 0.14 -21.44
C ASN A 599 22.15 -0.55 -20.08
N TRP A 600 22.99 -1.53 -19.77
CA TRP A 600 23.09 -2.21 -18.48
C TRP A 600 24.54 -2.55 -18.17
N GLU A 601 24.82 -2.90 -16.92
CA GLU A 601 26.17 -3.19 -16.43
C GLU A 601 26.51 -4.66 -16.43
N PHE A 602 25.55 -5.49 -16.04
CA PHE A 602 25.77 -6.91 -15.93
C PHE A 602 24.48 -7.72 -16.03
N ILE A 603 24.66 -8.99 -16.38
CA ILE A 603 23.60 -9.98 -16.53
C ILE A 603 23.74 -11.02 -15.41
N VAL A 604 22.65 -11.26 -14.68
CA VAL A 604 22.55 -12.32 -13.66
C VAL A 604 21.85 -13.53 -14.27
N VAL A 605 22.56 -14.66 -14.31
CA VAL A 605 22.09 -15.94 -14.82
C VAL A 605 21.93 -16.92 -13.63
N SER A 606 20.70 -17.21 -13.26
CA SER A 606 20.38 -18.04 -12.09
C SER A 606 19.21 -18.97 -12.40
N ASN A 607 19.32 -20.23 -11.99
CA ASN A 607 18.32 -21.28 -12.17
C ASN A 607 17.88 -21.50 -13.64
N THR A 608 18.78 -21.27 -14.60
CA THR A 608 18.52 -21.34 -16.05
C THR A 608 19.31 -22.48 -16.71
N GLU A 609 18.98 -23.73 -16.39
CA GLU A 609 19.73 -24.92 -16.82
C GLU A 609 19.73 -25.15 -18.34
N TYR A 610 18.60 -24.89 -19.01
CA TYR A 610 18.39 -25.17 -20.42
C TYR A 610 18.55 -23.89 -21.24
N ALA A 611 19.44 -23.93 -22.23
CA ALA A 611 19.62 -22.84 -23.18
C ALA A 611 20.06 -23.40 -24.53
N THR A 612 19.47 -22.87 -25.61
CA THR A 612 19.89 -23.20 -26.98
C THR A 612 21.36 -22.87 -27.20
N TYR A 613 21.94 -23.40 -28.28
CA TYR A 613 23.29 -23.00 -28.70
C TYR A 613 23.41 -21.48 -28.90
N ASN A 614 22.39 -20.84 -29.47
CA ASN A 614 22.42 -19.40 -29.75
C ASN A 614 22.29 -18.55 -28.48
N GLU A 615 21.44 -18.92 -27.53
CA GLU A 615 21.36 -18.26 -26.23
C GLU A 615 22.73 -18.30 -25.52
N PHE A 616 23.34 -19.49 -25.45
CA PHE A 616 24.67 -19.67 -24.87
C PHE A 616 25.73 -18.80 -25.58
N LYS A 617 25.78 -18.86 -26.92
CA LYS A 617 26.74 -18.10 -27.74
C LYS A 617 26.55 -16.60 -27.59
N THR A 618 25.31 -16.14 -27.42
CA THR A 618 25.01 -14.71 -27.25
C THR A 618 25.55 -14.18 -25.93
N ILE A 619 25.43 -14.95 -24.84
CA ILE A 619 26.03 -14.60 -23.56
C ILE A 619 27.56 -14.65 -23.63
N GLN A 620 28.14 -15.65 -24.32
CA GLN A 620 29.58 -15.70 -24.54
C GLN A 620 30.07 -14.49 -25.34
N ASN A 621 29.40 -14.14 -26.43
CA ASN A 621 29.74 -12.95 -27.23
C ASN A 621 29.63 -11.67 -26.39
N TYR A 622 28.64 -11.57 -25.49
CA TYR A 622 28.53 -10.42 -24.58
C TYR A 622 29.77 -10.32 -23.66
N LEU A 623 30.26 -11.43 -23.12
CA LEU A 623 31.51 -11.49 -22.36
C LEU A 623 32.73 -11.14 -23.23
N ASP A 624 32.83 -11.70 -24.44
CA ASP A 624 33.94 -11.43 -25.37
C ASP A 624 34.06 -9.94 -25.73
N ASN A 625 32.95 -9.21 -25.71
CA ASN A 625 32.86 -7.77 -25.95
C ASN A 625 32.92 -6.92 -24.66
N GLY A 626 33.46 -7.46 -23.57
CA GLY A 626 33.71 -6.71 -22.32
C GLY A 626 32.54 -6.67 -21.34
N GLY A 627 31.46 -7.40 -21.61
CA GLY A 627 30.31 -7.51 -20.72
C GLY A 627 30.62 -8.20 -19.39
N THR A 628 29.73 -8.08 -18.42
CA THR A 628 29.86 -8.73 -17.11
C THR A 628 28.71 -9.70 -16.86
N VAL A 629 29.02 -10.96 -16.54
CA VAL A 629 28.03 -12.00 -16.24
C VAL A 629 28.28 -12.57 -14.86
N LEU A 630 27.21 -12.64 -14.07
CA LEU A 630 27.17 -13.35 -12.80
C LEU A 630 26.35 -14.63 -13.02
N ILE A 631 26.94 -15.79 -12.77
CA ILE A 631 26.30 -17.09 -13.09
C ILE A 631 26.40 -18.09 -11.94
N ASP A 632 25.33 -18.86 -11.73
CA ASP A 632 25.35 -19.98 -10.78
C ASP A 632 26.00 -21.26 -11.37
N GLY A 633 26.15 -22.28 -10.53
CA GLY A 633 26.79 -23.54 -10.93
C GLY A 633 25.98 -24.41 -11.90
N ILE A 634 24.66 -24.19 -11.99
CA ILE A 634 23.71 -25.09 -12.69
C ILE A 634 23.21 -24.53 -14.03
N SER A 635 23.38 -23.23 -14.26
CA SER A 635 22.85 -22.56 -15.45
C SER A 635 23.65 -22.87 -16.71
N LEU A 636 22.94 -22.88 -17.85
CA LEU A 636 23.45 -23.10 -19.21
C LEU A 636 24.15 -24.46 -19.40
N ARG A 637 23.77 -25.45 -18.59
CA ARG A 637 24.38 -26.79 -18.58
C ARG A 637 23.75 -27.76 -19.58
N LYS A 638 22.56 -27.46 -20.08
CA LYS A 638 21.81 -28.30 -21.01
C LYS A 638 21.38 -27.52 -22.24
N ASN A 639 21.29 -28.19 -23.39
CA ASN A 639 20.61 -27.63 -24.56
C ASN A 639 19.08 -27.73 -24.40
N GLU A 640 18.34 -27.28 -25.41
CA GLU A 640 16.88 -27.32 -25.42
C GLU A 640 16.25 -28.73 -25.29
N TYR A 641 17.04 -29.76 -25.57
CA TYR A 641 16.64 -31.17 -25.57
C TYR A 641 17.15 -31.94 -24.34
N GLY A 642 17.64 -31.21 -23.33
CA GLY A 642 18.14 -31.81 -22.08
C GLY A 642 19.49 -32.51 -22.21
N LYS A 643 20.16 -32.45 -23.38
CA LYS A 643 21.50 -32.99 -23.56
C LYS A 643 22.51 -32.09 -22.83
N ASN A 644 23.39 -32.70 -22.04
CA ASN A 644 24.44 -31.98 -21.32
C ASN A 644 25.39 -31.27 -22.30
N ARG A 645 25.72 -30.02 -21.97
CA ARG A 645 26.71 -29.21 -22.66
C ARG A 645 28.05 -29.35 -21.95
N SER A 646 29.11 -29.69 -22.68
CA SER A 646 30.49 -29.69 -22.16
C SER A 646 31.08 -28.28 -22.08
N ALA A 647 30.78 -27.43 -23.09
CA ALA A 647 31.21 -26.04 -23.13
C ALA A 647 30.77 -25.25 -21.89
N ARG A 648 31.62 -24.32 -21.46
CA ARG A 648 31.42 -23.41 -20.33
C ARG A 648 31.63 -21.98 -20.81
N LEU A 649 30.95 -21.02 -20.19
CA LEU A 649 31.29 -19.63 -20.43
C LEU A 649 32.73 -19.38 -20.00
N THR A 650 33.44 -18.57 -20.77
CA THR A 650 34.76 -18.05 -20.42
C THR A 650 34.67 -16.54 -20.32
N SER A 651 35.54 -15.90 -19.54
CA SER A 651 35.49 -14.45 -19.36
C SER A 651 35.70 -13.66 -20.66
N GLY A 652 36.44 -14.22 -21.63
CA GLY A 652 36.87 -13.47 -22.81
C GLY A 652 37.57 -12.18 -22.38
N SER A 653 37.20 -11.05 -23.00
CA SER A 653 37.62 -9.71 -22.62
C SER A 653 36.79 -9.09 -21.48
N GLY A 654 35.75 -9.78 -21.02
CA GLY A 654 34.80 -9.32 -20.01
C GLY A 654 35.06 -9.89 -18.62
N THR A 655 34.02 -9.88 -17.78
CA THR A 655 34.10 -10.36 -16.40
C THR A 655 33.06 -11.46 -16.15
N LEU A 656 33.52 -12.65 -15.77
CA LEU A 656 32.67 -13.77 -15.40
C LEU A 656 32.80 -14.04 -13.90
N LEU A 657 31.72 -13.86 -13.14
CA LEU A 657 31.69 -14.06 -11.70
C LEU A 657 30.78 -15.24 -11.35
N ASN A 658 31.27 -16.15 -10.52
CA ASN A 658 30.44 -17.22 -9.98
C ASN A 658 29.66 -16.70 -8.77
N ILE A 659 28.35 -16.94 -8.76
CA ILE A 659 27.48 -16.62 -7.63
C ILE A 659 27.00 -17.89 -6.93
N SER A 660 26.86 -17.80 -5.61
CA SER A 660 26.27 -18.85 -4.79
C SER A 660 24.77 -18.65 -4.72
N ASN A 661 23.99 -19.71 -4.96
CA ASN A 661 22.53 -19.68 -4.89
C ASN A 661 22.00 -19.19 -3.53
N LYS A 662 22.80 -19.29 -2.46
CA LYS A 662 22.41 -18.85 -1.10
C LYS A 662 22.64 -17.36 -0.83
N ASN A 663 23.35 -16.63 -1.71
CA ASN A 663 23.74 -15.24 -1.43
C ASN A 663 23.84 -14.36 -2.69
N ILE A 664 22.95 -14.57 -3.67
CA ILE A 664 22.94 -13.81 -4.93
C ILE A 664 22.72 -12.32 -4.66
N LYS A 665 21.73 -11.98 -3.82
CA LYS A 665 21.37 -10.59 -3.48
C LYS A 665 22.55 -9.77 -2.97
N ALA A 666 23.25 -10.23 -1.92
CA ALA A 666 24.31 -9.43 -1.32
C ALA A 666 25.51 -9.24 -2.28
N GLN A 667 25.87 -10.27 -3.05
CA GLN A 667 26.96 -10.18 -4.02
C GLN A 667 26.67 -9.18 -5.14
N VAL A 668 25.44 -9.20 -5.65
CA VAL A 668 24.99 -8.26 -6.68
C VAL A 668 24.92 -6.83 -6.14
N LEU A 669 24.35 -6.62 -4.95
CA LEU A 669 24.26 -5.28 -4.35
C LEU A 669 25.65 -4.70 -4.05
N ALA A 670 26.59 -5.52 -3.58
CA ALA A 670 27.97 -5.09 -3.39
C ALA A 670 28.63 -4.67 -4.70
N LEU A 671 28.37 -5.39 -5.80
CA LEU A 671 28.89 -5.03 -7.13
C LEU A 671 28.27 -3.74 -7.66
N LEU A 672 26.97 -3.51 -7.46
CA LEU A 672 26.31 -2.25 -7.82
C LEU A 672 26.95 -1.07 -7.09
N ASP A 673 27.15 -1.21 -5.77
CA ASP A 673 27.79 -0.18 -4.96
C ASP A 673 29.23 0.09 -5.41
N GLN A 674 30.03 -0.97 -5.64
CA GLN A 674 31.40 -0.88 -6.15
C GLN A 674 31.49 -0.15 -7.50
N ARG A 675 30.50 -0.35 -8.38
CA ARG A 675 30.42 0.33 -9.69
C ARG A 675 29.73 1.69 -9.65
N GLY A 676 29.38 2.20 -8.47
CA GLY A 676 28.79 3.52 -8.29
C GLY A 676 27.30 3.61 -8.64
N TYR A 677 26.61 2.48 -8.81
CA TYR A 677 25.18 2.44 -9.06
C TYR A 677 24.40 2.50 -7.75
N LYS A 678 23.92 3.69 -7.39
CA LYS A 678 23.22 3.98 -6.15
C LYS A 678 21.86 4.62 -6.42
N PRO A 679 20.79 4.25 -5.69
CA PRO A 679 19.54 5.00 -5.72
C PRO A 679 19.78 6.48 -5.36
N ALA A 680 19.04 7.39 -5.99
CA ALA A 680 19.20 8.83 -5.75
C ALA A 680 18.86 9.21 -4.31
N VAL A 681 17.92 8.49 -3.69
CA VAL A 681 17.56 8.58 -2.28
C VAL A 681 17.61 7.17 -1.70
N LYS A 682 18.36 6.99 -0.61
CA LYS A 682 18.42 5.72 0.12
C LYS A 682 17.27 5.65 1.13
N VAL A 683 16.61 4.50 1.19
CA VAL A 683 15.50 4.20 2.10
C VAL A 683 15.94 3.17 3.13
N MET A 684 15.69 3.46 4.40
CA MET A 684 15.83 2.51 5.49
C MET A 684 14.44 2.22 6.07
N GLU A 685 14.12 0.94 6.18
CA GLU A 685 12.85 0.45 6.71
C GLU A 685 13.08 -0.18 8.09
N THR A 686 12.23 0.16 9.04
CA THR A 686 12.10 -0.56 10.31
C THR A 686 10.70 -1.15 10.41
N ASN A 687 10.63 -2.48 10.44
CA ASN A 687 9.40 -3.26 10.44
C ASN A 687 9.25 -4.10 11.72
N SER A 688 8.03 -4.57 11.97
CA SER A 688 7.68 -5.55 13.02
C SER A 688 8.48 -6.85 12.88
N VAL A 689 8.78 -7.25 11.64
CA VAL A 689 9.58 -8.43 11.29
C VAL A 689 10.98 -7.98 10.88
N ALA A 690 11.98 -8.44 11.64
CA ALA A 690 13.38 -8.12 11.35
C ALA A 690 13.80 -8.62 9.96
N GLY A 691 14.45 -7.76 9.17
CA GLY A 691 14.95 -8.09 7.84
C GLY A 691 13.89 -8.09 6.72
N PHE A 692 12.62 -7.91 7.04
CA PHE A 692 11.56 -7.73 6.03
C PHE A 692 11.52 -6.30 5.51
N LYS A 693 11.29 -6.15 4.20
CA LYS A 693 11.02 -4.88 3.53
C LYS A 693 9.69 -4.98 2.80
N GLY A 694 8.88 -3.93 2.92
CA GLY A 694 7.54 -3.85 2.35
C GLY A 694 7.27 -2.55 1.59
N VAL A 695 8.22 -1.60 1.56
CA VAL A 695 8.03 -0.32 0.88
C VAL A 695 8.74 -0.30 -0.45
N PHE A 696 7.97 -0.26 -1.55
CA PHE A 696 8.47 -0.11 -2.90
C PHE A 696 9.05 1.30 -3.10
N PRO A 697 10.37 1.45 -3.33
CA PRO A 697 10.98 2.75 -3.56
C PRO A 697 11.40 2.93 -5.02
N ARG A 698 11.13 4.10 -5.58
CA ARG A 698 11.69 4.52 -6.87
C ARG A 698 12.19 5.95 -6.75
N SER A 699 13.47 6.20 -7.01
CA SER A 699 14.06 7.53 -6.90
C SER A 699 14.84 7.95 -8.13
N VAL A 700 14.80 9.24 -8.43
CA VAL A 700 15.51 9.86 -9.54
C VAL A 700 16.08 11.20 -9.11
N ARG A 701 17.26 11.54 -9.63
CA ARG A 701 17.75 12.91 -9.63
C ARG A 701 17.36 13.55 -10.95
N THR A 702 16.42 14.48 -10.91
CA THR A 702 15.88 15.15 -12.10
C THR A 702 16.96 15.99 -12.81
N LYS A 703 16.70 16.38 -14.06
CA LYS A 703 17.61 17.24 -14.85
C LYS A 703 17.92 18.59 -14.17
N ASN A 704 17.01 19.13 -13.37
CA ASN A 704 17.22 20.37 -12.59
C ASN A 704 17.85 20.12 -11.21
N GLY A 705 18.31 18.91 -10.93
CA GLY A 705 19.11 18.57 -9.75
C GLY A 705 18.32 18.24 -8.49
N LYS A 706 16.98 18.16 -8.55
CA LYS A 706 16.14 17.73 -7.42
C LYS A 706 16.20 16.22 -7.25
N ASN A 707 16.15 15.74 -6.01
CA ASN A 707 15.99 14.30 -5.75
C ASN A 707 14.53 14.03 -5.44
N ILE A 708 13.90 13.23 -6.28
CA ILE A 708 12.50 12.85 -6.17
C ILE A 708 12.44 11.38 -5.83
N ILE A 709 11.58 11.00 -4.88
CA ILE A 709 11.31 9.61 -4.55
C ILE A 709 9.81 9.36 -4.46
N SER A 710 9.38 8.28 -5.11
CA SER A 710 8.08 7.67 -4.89
C SER A 710 8.22 6.49 -3.93
N LEU A 711 7.32 6.41 -2.95
CA LEU A 711 7.23 5.33 -1.98
C LEU A 711 5.80 4.78 -1.97
N VAL A 712 5.67 3.45 -2.02
CA VAL A 712 4.38 2.76 -1.82
C VAL A 712 4.57 1.61 -0.84
N ASN A 713 3.85 1.61 0.28
CA ASN A 713 3.92 0.49 1.22
C ASN A 713 3.00 -0.65 0.75
N VAL A 714 3.59 -1.71 0.19
CA VAL A 714 2.88 -2.94 -0.20
C VAL A 714 2.89 -3.99 0.91
N GLY A 715 3.63 -3.76 1.99
CA GLY A 715 3.61 -4.57 3.20
C GLY A 715 2.27 -4.45 3.93
N LYS A 716 1.87 -5.53 4.62
CA LYS A 716 0.62 -5.55 5.40
C LYS A 716 0.70 -4.80 6.73
N ASP A 717 1.89 -4.37 7.13
CA ASP A 717 2.15 -3.68 8.39
C ASP A 717 2.57 -2.23 8.18
N LYS A 718 2.34 -1.41 9.21
CA LYS A 718 2.89 -0.07 9.31
C LYS A 718 4.42 -0.14 9.36
N THR A 719 5.08 0.60 8.47
CA THR A 719 6.54 0.60 8.30
C THR A 719 7.11 1.96 8.67
N LYS A 720 8.22 1.98 9.40
CA LYS A 720 8.95 3.22 9.72
C LYS A 720 10.04 3.49 8.69
N ILE A 721 10.11 4.72 8.19
CA ILE A 721 10.93 5.14 7.05
C ILE A 721 11.89 6.25 7.44
N GLU A 722 13.17 6.00 7.16
CA GLU A 722 14.23 7.01 7.19
C GLU A 722 14.86 7.17 5.80
N LEU A 723 14.99 8.42 5.35
CA LEU A 723 15.54 8.79 4.05
C LEU A 723 16.92 9.42 4.22
N SER A 724 17.80 9.19 3.24
CA SER A 724 19.12 9.83 3.19
C SER A 724 19.60 10.10 1.78
N LEU A 725 20.44 11.14 1.65
CA LEU A 725 21.16 11.46 0.42
C LEU A 725 22.61 11.00 0.58
N GLY A 726 22.93 9.81 0.05
CA GLY A 726 24.18 9.13 0.36
C GLY A 726 24.21 8.68 1.82
N THR A 727 25.18 9.16 2.60
CA THR A 727 25.27 8.92 4.05
C THR A 727 24.62 10.03 4.89
N ASN A 728 24.15 11.12 4.25
CA ASN A 728 23.56 12.24 4.97
C ASN A 728 22.08 11.99 5.29
N THR A 729 21.76 11.80 6.57
CA THR A 729 20.40 11.66 7.10
C THR A 729 19.75 12.99 7.49
N ASN A 730 20.52 14.09 7.49
CA ASN A 730 20.01 15.43 7.72
C ASN A 730 19.44 16.02 6.42
N VAL A 731 18.17 15.69 6.17
CA VAL A 731 17.47 16.00 4.93
C VAL A 731 16.14 16.70 5.22
N SER A 732 15.82 17.69 4.39
CA SER A 732 14.48 18.26 4.31
C SER A 732 13.63 17.45 3.35
N ILE A 733 12.42 17.09 3.77
CA ILE A 733 11.50 16.24 3.00
C ILE A 733 10.22 17.02 2.77
N THR A 734 9.79 17.12 1.50
CA THR A 734 8.54 17.79 1.12
C THR A 734 7.64 16.79 0.43
N ASN A 735 6.42 16.60 0.93
CA ASN A 735 5.40 15.86 0.23
C ASN A 735 4.88 16.71 -0.93
N MET A 736 5.17 16.30 -2.16
CA MET A 736 4.83 17.06 -3.36
C MET A 736 3.31 17.11 -3.58
N LEU A 737 2.57 16.08 -3.18
CA LEU A 737 1.11 16.02 -3.38
C LEU A 737 0.35 17.00 -2.48
N THR A 738 0.94 17.40 -1.35
CA THR A 738 0.30 18.26 -0.34
C THR A 738 1.08 19.53 -0.01
N GLY A 739 2.31 19.68 -0.51
CA GLY A 739 3.22 20.76 -0.17
C GLY A 739 3.70 20.79 1.29
N THR A 740 3.33 19.79 2.09
CA THR A 740 3.68 19.72 3.52
C THR A 740 5.11 19.23 3.72
N LYS A 741 5.74 19.64 4.83
CA LYS A 741 7.06 19.14 5.25
C LYS A 741 6.89 17.90 6.11
N LEU A 742 7.73 16.90 5.88
CA LEU A 742 7.83 15.71 6.72
C LEU A 742 9.15 15.75 7.49
N ASN A 743 9.11 15.34 8.75
CA ASN A 743 10.32 15.01 9.47
C ASN A 743 10.88 13.70 8.93
N ASN A 744 12.20 13.55 8.92
CA ASN A 744 12.81 12.25 8.67
C ASN A 744 12.42 11.27 9.81
N ASN A 745 12.45 9.96 9.56
CA ASN A 745 11.95 8.92 10.48
C ASN A 745 10.42 8.98 10.70
N PHE A 746 9.66 8.96 9.60
CA PHE A 746 8.20 8.98 9.62
C PHE A 746 7.61 7.59 9.39
N ASP A 747 6.34 7.41 9.74
CA ASP A 747 5.65 6.14 9.51
C ASP A 747 4.87 6.14 8.19
N MET A 748 4.86 4.99 7.52
CA MET A 748 3.98 4.68 6.40
C MET A 748 3.01 3.56 6.76
N ILE A 749 1.71 3.78 6.56
CA ILE A 749 0.68 2.73 6.69
C ILE A 749 0.59 1.89 5.40
N PRO A 750 0.03 0.67 5.42
CA PRO A 750 -0.19 -0.12 4.22
C PRO A 750 -0.91 0.67 3.12
N GLU A 751 -0.57 0.43 1.87
CA GLU A 751 -1.13 1.08 0.66
C GLU A 751 -0.90 2.60 0.56
N GLN A 752 -0.19 3.21 1.53
CA GLN A 752 0.11 4.64 1.47
C GLN A 752 1.08 4.94 0.32
N VAL A 753 0.70 5.93 -0.49
CA VAL A 753 1.50 6.47 -1.59
C VAL A 753 2.06 7.83 -1.20
N LEU A 754 3.37 8.00 -1.33
CA LEU A 754 4.05 9.28 -1.16
C LEU A 754 4.89 9.61 -2.40
N LEU A 755 4.85 10.87 -2.83
CA LEU A 755 5.78 11.46 -3.78
C LEU A 755 6.50 12.61 -3.07
N LEU A 756 7.81 12.48 -2.90
CA LEU A 756 8.61 13.33 -2.03
C LEU A 756 9.75 13.99 -2.79
N GLU A 757 9.97 15.28 -2.53
CA GLU A 757 11.22 15.97 -2.84
C GLU A 757 12.13 15.92 -1.61
N VAL A 758 13.37 15.43 -1.79
CA VAL A 758 14.37 15.29 -0.74
C VAL A 758 15.59 16.15 -1.05
N ALA A 759 15.91 17.07 -0.16
CA ALA A 759 17.04 17.97 -0.28
C ALA A 759 17.91 17.95 0.97
N LYS A 760 19.20 18.25 0.84
CA LYS A 760 20.09 18.45 1.99
C LYS A 760 19.57 19.62 2.81
N GLU A 761 19.49 19.45 4.12
CA GLU A 761 19.08 20.52 5.01
C GLU A 761 20.21 21.57 5.11
N SER A 762 19.97 22.79 4.64
CA SER A 762 20.91 23.90 4.75
C SER A 762 20.88 24.43 6.19
N GLY A 763 22.03 24.47 6.87
CA GLY A 763 22.18 24.81 8.31
C GLY A 763 21.81 26.22 8.75
N ASN A 764 20.85 26.89 8.11
CA ASN A 764 20.35 28.22 8.43
C ASN A 764 18.82 28.29 8.56
N SER A 765 18.09 27.17 8.52
CA SER A 765 16.64 27.17 8.73
C SER A 765 16.29 27.17 10.22
N GLU A 766 15.51 28.17 10.64
CA GLU A 766 14.82 28.17 11.93
C GLU A 766 13.76 27.06 11.87
N ASN A 767 14.07 25.91 12.46
CA ASN A 767 13.16 24.78 12.50
C ASN A 767 12.54 24.65 13.89
N ASN A 768 11.23 24.44 13.95
CA ASN A 768 10.58 23.93 15.14
C ASN A 768 11.14 22.53 15.41
N ILE A 769 11.82 22.34 16.54
CA ILE A 769 12.39 21.07 16.93
C ILE A 769 11.47 20.34 17.90
N ILE A 770 11.56 19.01 17.91
CA ILE A 770 10.87 18.18 18.89
C ILE A 770 11.79 18.01 20.11
N VAL A 771 11.40 18.61 21.23
CA VAL A 771 12.01 18.38 22.54
C VAL A 771 11.07 17.54 23.39
N ASN A 772 11.57 16.44 23.94
CA ASN A 772 10.88 15.64 24.96
C ASN A 772 11.84 15.32 26.10
N GLY A 773 11.32 15.22 27.33
CA GLY A 773 12.10 14.90 28.52
C GLY A 773 12.31 16.09 29.45
N PHE A 774 13.25 15.95 30.38
CA PHE A 774 13.48 16.90 31.47
C PHE A 774 14.68 17.81 31.20
N TYR A 775 14.47 19.12 31.27
CA TYR A 775 15.50 20.11 30.97
C TYR A 775 15.47 21.25 31.97
N ASN A 776 16.63 21.85 32.21
CA ASN A 776 16.73 23.22 32.69
C ASN A 776 16.65 24.15 31.48
N ILE A 777 15.80 25.18 31.55
CA ILE A 777 15.73 26.24 30.54
C ILE A 777 16.73 27.32 30.95
N GLN A 778 17.94 27.26 30.39
CA GLN A 778 19.05 28.12 30.77
C GLN A 778 19.20 29.29 29.79
N ASN A 779 19.24 30.53 30.26
CA ASN A 779 19.57 31.67 29.39
C ASN A 779 21.08 31.71 29.09
N ILE A 780 21.46 31.94 27.83
CA ILE A 780 22.88 31.87 27.44
C ILE A 780 23.74 33.03 27.95
N ASP A 781 23.13 34.18 28.23
CA ASP A 781 23.87 35.40 28.60
C ASP A 781 24.24 35.39 30.08
N THR A 782 23.32 34.91 30.91
CA THR A 782 23.48 34.90 32.37
C THR A 782 23.76 33.53 32.97
N ALA A 783 23.67 32.46 32.18
CA ALA A 783 23.75 31.06 32.62
C ALA A 783 22.75 30.66 33.73
N GLN A 784 21.74 31.50 33.99
CA GLN A 784 20.68 31.27 34.96
C GLN A 784 19.63 30.31 34.39
N ASN A 785 18.98 29.54 35.26
CA ASN A 785 17.88 28.65 34.90
C ASN A 785 16.55 29.33 35.21
N MET A 786 15.54 29.07 34.37
CA MET A 786 14.17 29.44 34.67
C MET A 786 13.64 28.59 35.83
N THR A 787 13.05 29.24 36.83
CA THR A 787 12.38 28.64 37.98
C THR A 787 10.90 29.01 38.01
N ALA A 788 10.09 28.15 38.62
CA ALA A 788 8.75 28.49 39.08
C ALA A 788 8.51 27.81 40.42
N SER A 789 8.69 28.54 41.52
CA SER A 789 8.50 28.01 42.87
C SER A 789 7.03 28.03 43.31
N GLN A 790 6.70 27.29 44.38
CA GLN A 790 5.36 27.35 44.99
C GLN A 790 5.10 28.73 45.64
N SER A 791 6.14 29.41 46.13
CA SER A 791 6.04 30.72 46.78
C SER A 791 5.87 31.89 45.80
N ASP A 792 6.25 31.74 44.53
CA ASP A 792 6.24 32.84 43.55
C ASP A 792 4.86 33.10 42.91
N ASN A 793 3.77 32.65 43.55
CA ASN A 793 2.39 32.85 43.11
C ASN A 793 2.19 32.75 41.58
N HIS A 794 2.58 31.61 40.99
CA HIS A 794 2.47 31.30 39.56
C HIS A 794 3.48 31.99 38.64
N ASN A 795 4.32 32.89 39.12
CA ASN A 795 5.30 33.58 38.29
C ASN A 795 6.50 32.69 37.89
N ALA A 796 7.08 32.94 36.71
CA ALA A 796 8.33 32.32 36.27
C ALA A 796 9.46 33.37 36.23
N THR A 797 10.59 33.07 36.87
CA THR A 797 11.76 33.97 36.94
C THR A 797 13.04 33.24 36.60
N MET A 798 14.13 33.95 36.36
CA MET A 798 15.45 33.35 36.24
C MET A 798 16.15 33.36 37.60
N LEU A 799 16.90 32.31 37.95
CA LEU A 799 17.75 32.26 39.13
C LEU A 799 19.06 31.52 38.85
N ASN A 800 20.06 31.69 39.72
CA ASN A 800 21.30 30.91 39.65
C ASN A 800 21.00 29.41 39.64
N THR A 801 21.78 28.67 38.86
CA THR A 801 21.62 27.22 38.68
C THR A 801 21.68 26.50 40.02
N SER A 802 20.68 25.68 40.31
CA SER A 802 20.63 24.78 41.46
C SER A 802 20.19 23.37 41.03
N LYS A 803 20.17 22.42 41.97
CA LYS A 803 19.59 21.08 41.75
C LYS A 803 18.11 21.00 42.11
N SER A 804 17.46 22.15 42.37
CA SER A 804 16.07 22.21 42.81
C SER A 804 15.11 21.81 41.70
N GLU A 805 14.07 21.05 42.03
CA GLU A 805 13.06 20.58 41.08
C GLU A 805 12.21 21.71 40.50
N ASP A 806 12.19 22.89 41.15
CA ASP A 806 11.51 24.07 40.64
C ASP A 806 12.21 24.73 39.44
N GLN A 807 13.47 24.35 39.15
CA GLN A 807 14.20 24.72 37.93
C GLN A 807 14.11 23.66 36.81
N VAL A 808 13.49 22.52 37.09
CA VAL A 808 13.37 21.41 36.13
C VAL A 808 12.02 21.48 35.42
N TRP A 809 12.05 21.33 34.09
CA TRP A 809 10.88 21.41 33.22
C TRP A 809 10.76 20.17 32.35
N GLU A 810 9.59 19.54 32.35
CA GLU A 810 9.21 18.48 31.42
C GLU A 810 8.67 19.08 30.13
N PHE A 811 9.31 18.75 29.01
CA PHE A 811 8.83 19.07 27.68
C PHE A 811 8.00 17.88 27.17
N ILE A 812 6.74 18.14 26.83
CA ILE A 812 5.77 17.16 26.34
C ILE A 812 5.33 17.60 24.94
N HIS A 813 5.77 16.86 23.92
CA HIS A 813 5.40 17.11 22.53
C HIS A 813 3.97 16.65 22.22
N LEU A 814 3.20 17.49 21.52
CA LEU A 814 1.80 17.24 21.16
C LEU A 814 1.59 16.91 19.67
N GLY A 815 2.67 16.83 18.87
CA GLY A 815 2.58 16.81 17.40
C GLY A 815 2.90 18.17 16.77
N ASN A 816 3.25 18.20 15.48
CA ASN A 816 3.50 19.42 14.68
C ASN A 816 4.47 20.45 15.30
N GLY A 817 5.47 19.99 16.06
CA GLY A 817 6.43 20.86 16.77
C GLY A 817 5.85 21.70 17.92
N ILE A 818 4.65 21.38 18.41
CA ILE A 818 3.98 22.08 19.53
C ILE A 818 4.24 21.32 20.84
N HIS A 819 4.51 22.05 21.92
CA HIS A 819 4.84 21.50 23.24
C HIS A 819 3.97 22.08 24.35
N LYS A 820 3.73 21.25 25.37
CA LYS A 820 3.44 21.71 26.74
C LYS A 820 4.72 21.62 27.54
N ILE A 821 4.94 22.55 28.45
CA ILE A 821 6.14 22.59 29.28
C ILE A 821 5.68 22.63 30.74
N LYS A 822 5.96 21.59 31.52
CA LYS A 822 5.47 21.41 32.90
C LYS A 822 6.62 21.56 33.89
N ASN A 823 6.47 22.40 34.91
CA ASN A 823 7.42 22.50 36.01
C ASN A 823 7.28 21.25 36.91
N ILE A 824 8.40 20.65 37.33
CA ILE A 824 8.37 19.40 38.09
C ILE A 824 7.93 19.61 39.54
N ASN A 825 8.44 20.64 40.22
CA ASN A 825 8.09 20.88 41.62
C ASN A 825 6.64 21.32 41.80
N THR A 826 6.13 22.19 40.92
CA THR A 826 4.79 22.78 41.10
C THR A 826 3.70 22.03 40.34
N GLU A 827 4.07 21.13 39.44
CA GLU A 827 3.19 20.46 38.49
C GLU A 827 2.39 21.38 37.55
N ARG A 828 2.74 22.66 37.48
CA ARG A 828 2.05 23.65 36.64
C ARG A 828 2.72 23.79 35.27
N TYR A 829 1.93 24.13 34.26
CA TYR A 829 2.36 24.32 32.87
C TYR A 829 2.70 25.76 32.58
N LEU A 830 3.77 25.98 31.82
CA LEU A 830 4.20 27.29 31.37
C LEU A 830 3.15 27.96 30.50
N GLU A 831 2.81 29.20 30.82
CA GLU A 831 1.80 29.99 30.11
C GLU A 831 2.23 31.45 29.91
N VAL A 832 1.55 32.13 28.98
CA VAL A 832 1.51 33.59 28.95
C VAL A 832 0.24 34.04 29.67
N GLY A 833 0.39 34.77 30.78
CA GLY A 833 -0.71 35.12 31.67
C GLY A 833 -1.88 35.79 30.95
N GLY A 834 -3.06 35.17 31.04
CA GLY A 834 -4.30 35.65 30.41
C GLY A 834 -4.27 35.67 28.88
N GLY A 835 -3.30 35.02 28.23
CA GLY A 835 -3.16 34.99 26.77
C GLY A 835 -2.86 36.34 26.12
N ARG A 836 -2.28 37.28 26.88
CA ARG A 836 -1.99 38.63 26.38
C ARG A 836 -0.84 38.61 25.38
N CYS A 837 -1.13 38.86 24.10
CA CYS A 837 -0.14 38.96 23.03
C CYS A 837 0.43 40.40 22.90
N ALA A 838 1.26 40.82 23.86
CA ALA A 838 1.93 42.13 23.84
C ALA A 838 3.34 42.04 24.43
N ASN A 839 4.20 43.02 24.11
CA ASN A 839 5.47 43.17 24.83
C ASN A 839 5.19 43.33 26.33
N ASP A 840 6.08 42.78 27.17
CA ASP A 840 5.94 42.76 28.64
C ASP A 840 4.78 41.92 29.19
N ALA A 841 4.08 41.14 28.36
CA ALA A 841 3.16 40.16 28.92
C ALA A 841 3.93 39.07 29.69
N ASN A 842 3.46 38.77 30.90
CA ASN A 842 4.18 37.93 31.84
C ASN A 842 4.13 36.46 31.45
N ILE A 843 5.22 35.72 31.69
CA ILE A 843 5.21 34.27 31.62
C ILE A 843 4.97 33.72 33.02
N ASN A 844 3.82 33.07 33.19
CA ASN A 844 3.38 32.44 34.42
C ASN A 844 3.40 30.91 34.26
N THR A 845 2.89 30.22 35.26
CA THR A 845 2.57 28.80 35.23
C THR A 845 1.11 28.59 35.63
N TRP A 846 0.42 27.62 35.04
CA TRP A 846 -1.00 27.35 35.30
C TRP A 846 -1.29 25.86 35.49
N THR A 847 -2.42 25.53 36.11
CA THR A 847 -2.75 24.14 36.49
C THR A 847 -3.22 23.26 35.32
N THR A 848 -3.56 23.84 34.17
CA THR A 848 -3.99 23.10 32.97
C THR A 848 -3.29 23.65 31.72
N ALA A 849 -3.32 22.91 30.60
CA ALA A 849 -2.63 23.27 29.36
C ALA A 849 -3.46 23.00 28.10
N ASN A 850 -4.73 23.42 28.10
CA ASN A 850 -5.67 23.05 27.04
C ASN A 850 -5.89 24.14 25.98
N VAL A 851 -5.41 25.36 26.25
CA VAL A 851 -5.56 26.56 25.40
C VAL A 851 -4.21 26.98 24.82
N ASP A 852 -4.23 27.78 23.74
CA ASP A 852 -3.03 28.03 22.93
C ASP A 852 -1.97 28.93 23.60
N HIS A 853 -2.32 29.69 24.63
CA HIS A 853 -1.32 30.42 25.42
C HIS A 853 -0.56 29.57 26.44
N HIS A 854 -0.91 28.28 26.57
CA HIS A 854 -0.18 27.29 27.37
C HIS A 854 0.70 26.36 26.49
N LYS A 855 0.73 26.61 25.18
CA LYS A 855 1.41 25.78 24.18
C LYS A 855 2.52 26.58 23.51
N TRP A 856 3.62 25.91 23.19
CA TRP A 856 4.84 26.57 22.75
C TRP A 856 5.43 25.88 21.52
N TYR A 857 5.92 26.68 20.58
CA TYR A 857 6.89 26.24 19.58
C TYR A 857 8.30 26.39 20.15
N ILE A 858 9.14 25.39 19.90
CA ILE A 858 10.55 25.44 20.26
C ILE A 858 11.36 25.48 18.98
N THR A 859 12.01 26.61 18.68
CA THR A 859 12.90 26.70 17.51
C THR A 859 14.36 26.59 17.92
N LYS A 860 15.16 25.91 17.10
CA LYS A 860 16.62 25.82 17.29
C LYS A 860 17.34 26.49 16.12
N ILE A 861 18.26 27.40 16.44
CA ILE A 861 19.16 28.05 15.47
C ILE A 861 20.59 27.93 16.00
N GLY A 862 21.42 27.11 15.33
CA GLY A 862 22.71 26.68 15.89
C GLY A 862 22.50 25.96 17.23
N GLU A 863 23.22 26.38 18.28
CA GLU A 863 23.07 25.81 19.63
C GLU A 863 21.97 26.49 20.49
N ASN A 864 21.32 27.53 19.97
CA ASN A 864 20.37 28.34 20.73
C ASN A 864 18.92 27.91 20.47
N HIS A 865 18.13 27.91 21.54
CA HIS A 865 16.71 27.59 21.56
C HIS A 865 15.88 28.85 21.82
N TYR A 866 14.72 28.95 21.18
CA TYR A 866 13.75 30.01 21.39
C TYR A 866 12.37 29.40 21.65
N LEU A 867 11.67 29.92 22.65
CA LEU A 867 10.35 29.45 23.05
C LEU A 867 9.31 30.48 22.61
N ARG A 868 8.43 30.12 21.67
CA ARG A 868 7.43 31.03 21.10
C ARG A 868 6.02 30.53 21.45
N PRO A 869 5.17 31.31 22.12
CA PRO A 869 3.85 30.84 22.49
C PRO A 869 2.95 30.71 21.24
N LEU A 870 2.15 29.65 21.17
CA LEU A 870 1.36 29.30 19.98
C LEU A 870 0.35 30.41 19.61
N HIS A 871 -0.27 31.05 20.60
CA HIS A 871 -1.22 32.15 20.39
C HIS A 871 -0.57 33.48 19.92
N CYS A 872 0.76 33.63 20.02
CA CYS A 872 1.44 34.92 19.82
C CYS A 872 2.83 34.69 19.20
N THR A 873 2.85 34.16 17.98
CA THR A 873 4.09 33.66 17.36
C THR A 873 5.06 34.76 16.94
N ASP A 874 4.65 36.03 16.80
CA ASP A 874 5.54 37.16 16.53
C ASP A 874 6.32 37.65 17.78
N ARG A 875 6.12 36.96 18.91
CA ARG A 875 6.82 37.14 20.18
C ARG A 875 7.54 35.86 20.59
N ALA A 876 8.54 36.00 21.45
CA ALA A 876 9.25 34.89 22.08
C ALA A 876 9.45 35.15 23.57
N MET A 877 9.68 34.09 24.33
CA MET A 877 10.17 34.17 25.70
C MET A 877 11.44 35.01 25.75
N ASP A 878 11.46 35.95 26.69
CA ASP A 878 12.48 36.96 26.87
C ASP A 878 12.73 37.14 28.36
N LYS A 879 14.00 37.06 28.76
CA LYS A 879 14.42 37.39 30.12
C LYS A 879 14.53 38.91 30.28
N SER A 880 13.93 39.47 31.33
CA SER A 880 14.16 40.88 31.71
C SER A 880 15.65 41.19 32.00
N ILE A 881 16.05 42.43 31.74
CA ILE A 881 17.44 42.90 31.89
C ILE A 881 17.96 42.63 33.31
N GLY A 882 19.23 42.22 33.43
CA GLY A 882 19.92 42.00 34.70
C GLY A 882 19.94 40.53 35.15
N SER A 883 20.51 40.29 36.34
CA SER A 883 20.49 38.98 37.01
C SER A 883 19.20 38.79 37.77
N ASN A 884 18.75 37.54 37.89
CA ASN A 884 17.47 37.17 38.51
C ASN A 884 16.23 37.82 37.86
N GLY A 885 16.33 38.14 36.56
CA GLY A 885 15.27 38.82 35.83
C GLY A 885 14.00 37.99 35.70
N ASN A 886 12.86 38.66 35.71
CA ASN A 886 11.55 38.09 35.43
C ASN A 886 11.44 37.57 33.98
N VAL A 887 10.61 36.56 33.73
CA VAL A 887 10.41 36.00 32.38
C VAL A 887 9.11 36.54 31.77
N LYS A 888 9.21 37.03 30.54
CA LYS A 888 8.12 37.69 29.82
C LYS A 888 8.15 37.32 28.34
N ILE A 889 7.17 37.75 27.56
CA ILE A 889 7.28 37.73 26.10
C ILE A 889 7.66 39.11 25.54
N TRP A 890 8.48 39.10 24.50
CA TRP A 890 8.91 40.30 23.78
C TRP A 890 8.99 40.03 22.27
N LYS A 891 9.03 41.08 21.44
CA LYS A 891 9.17 40.98 19.98
C LYS A 891 10.29 40.03 19.62
N TYR A 892 9.96 38.99 18.85
CA TYR A 892 10.91 37.95 18.51
C TYR A 892 12.07 38.53 17.70
N ASN A 893 13.29 38.28 18.15
CA ASN A 893 14.51 38.70 17.50
C ASN A 893 15.62 37.67 17.77
N LYS A 894 16.01 36.91 16.75
CA LYS A 894 17.08 35.90 16.82
C LYS A 894 18.44 36.42 17.30
N ASN A 895 18.68 37.73 17.25
CA ASN A 895 19.92 38.34 17.72
C ASN A 895 19.85 38.78 19.19
N ASN A 896 18.65 38.86 19.78
CA ASN A 896 18.46 39.25 21.16
C ASN A 896 18.95 38.16 22.13
N LYS A 897 19.96 38.49 22.95
CA LYS A 897 20.56 37.55 23.91
C LYS A 897 19.60 37.10 25.01
N ASN A 898 18.61 37.94 25.37
CA ASN A 898 17.61 37.61 26.38
C ASN A 898 16.61 36.55 25.93
N GLN A 899 16.52 36.29 24.61
CA GLN A 899 15.64 35.29 24.02
C GLN A 899 16.37 33.99 23.66
N LYS A 900 17.68 33.94 23.88
CA LYS A 900 18.52 32.78 23.56
C LYS A 900 18.65 31.88 24.78
N PHE A 901 18.13 30.66 24.66
CA PHE A 901 18.19 29.67 25.72
C PHE A 901 18.95 28.42 25.28
N LYS A 902 19.47 27.67 26.26
CA LYS A 902 19.92 26.28 26.13
C LYS A 902 18.97 25.41 26.92
N LEU A 903 18.54 24.32 26.32
CA LEU A 903 17.84 23.27 27.05
C LEU A 903 18.90 22.31 27.57
N VAL A 904 19.31 22.49 28.82
CA VAL A 904 20.33 21.66 29.44
C VAL A 904 19.62 20.40 29.95
N PRO A 905 19.89 19.22 29.37
CA PRO A 905 19.22 18.00 29.81
C PRO A 905 19.53 17.77 31.27
N VAL A 906 18.48 17.64 32.07
CA VAL A 906 18.60 17.19 33.45
C VAL A 906 18.52 15.68 33.35
N ASN A 907 19.56 14.98 33.79
CA ASN A 907 19.43 13.58 34.16
C ASN A 907 18.51 13.56 35.40
N ALA A 908 17.21 13.73 35.15
CA ALA A 908 16.20 13.70 36.18
C ALA A 908 16.33 12.36 36.86
N SER A 909 16.28 12.40 38.19
CA SER A 909 16.13 11.24 39.07
C SER A 909 15.62 10.03 38.29
N ASN A 910 16.45 9.00 38.17
CA ASN A 910 16.10 7.73 37.52
C ASN A 910 14.86 7.07 38.15
N THR A 911 14.27 7.68 39.18
CA THR A 911 12.93 7.38 39.68
C THR A 911 11.87 7.57 38.59
N ILE A 912 11.32 6.44 38.14
CA ILE A 912 10.27 6.32 37.13
C ILE A 912 8.90 6.12 37.79
N ILE A 913 7.82 6.34 37.01
CA ILE A 913 6.47 5.95 37.40
C ILE A 913 6.23 4.52 36.91
N VAL A 914 5.79 3.63 37.80
CA VAL A 914 5.41 2.25 37.51
C VAL A 914 3.99 2.01 37.98
N ASN A 915 3.11 1.67 37.05
CA ASN A 915 1.72 1.27 37.34
C ASN A 915 1.43 -0.11 36.74
N GLY A 916 0.61 -0.90 37.43
CA GLY A 916 0.17 -2.23 36.99
C GLY A 916 0.66 -3.36 37.90
N THR A 917 0.44 -4.61 37.46
CA THR A 917 0.82 -5.80 38.23
C THR A 917 2.14 -6.38 37.70
N TYR A 918 3.11 -6.60 38.59
CA TYR A 918 4.43 -7.09 38.26
C TYR A 918 4.86 -8.23 39.19
N THR A 919 5.79 -9.05 38.73
CA THR A 919 6.66 -9.83 39.62
C THR A 919 7.97 -9.06 39.81
N ILE A 920 8.52 -9.10 41.02
CA ILE A 920 9.79 -8.44 41.35
C ILE A 920 10.88 -9.53 41.33
N GLU A 921 11.62 -9.63 40.23
CA GLU A 921 12.63 -10.67 40.00
C GLU A 921 14.03 -10.14 40.37
N SER A 922 14.81 -10.90 41.15
CA SER A 922 16.22 -10.61 41.38
C SER A 922 17.01 -10.83 40.10
N ALA A 923 17.66 -9.78 39.58
CA ALA A 923 18.48 -9.88 38.38
C ALA A 923 19.69 -10.82 38.54
N ASN A 924 20.14 -11.05 39.79
CA ASN A 924 21.26 -11.92 40.12
C ASN A 924 20.86 -13.41 40.20
N THR A 925 19.64 -13.73 40.66
CA THR A 925 19.27 -15.12 40.99
C THR A 925 18.01 -15.64 40.30
N GLY A 926 17.25 -14.78 39.61
CA GLY A 926 15.97 -15.13 38.98
C GLY A 926 14.85 -15.46 39.98
N GLN A 927 15.10 -15.31 41.29
CA GLN A 927 14.10 -15.52 42.33
C GLN A 927 13.15 -14.33 42.42
N HIS A 928 11.91 -14.57 42.84
CA HIS A 928 10.91 -13.53 43.01
C HIS A 928 10.77 -13.12 44.49
N VAL A 929 10.43 -11.85 44.72
CA VAL A 929 9.99 -11.38 46.04
C VAL A 929 8.58 -11.92 46.32
N ILE A 930 8.40 -12.58 47.46
CA ILE A 930 7.13 -13.19 47.90
C ILE A 930 6.63 -12.58 49.21
N SER A 931 5.31 -12.47 49.36
CA SER A 931 4.62 -12.23 50.64
C SER A 931 3.69 -13.42 50.90
N PRO A 932 4.15 -14.49 51.56
CA PRO A 932 3.32 -15.65 51.83
C PRO A 932 2.54 -15.49 53.15
N ASN A 933 1.44 -16.24 53.30
CA ASN A 933 0.67 -16.25 54.55
C ASN A 933 1.39 -16.95 55.72
N TRP A 934 2.39 -17.78 55.43
CA TRP A 934 3.11 -18.62 56.41
C TRP A 934 4.40 -18.00 56.97
N GLU A 935 4.81 -16.83 56.47
CA GLU A 935 5.94 -16.05 56.99
C GLU A 935 5.37 -14.80 57.66
N ASP A 936 5.12 -14.86 58.97
CA ASP A 936 4.52 -13.80 59.81
C ASP A 936 4.84 -12.36 59.34
N PHE A 937 4.06 -11.87 58.39
CA PHE A 937 4.23 -10.62 57.61
C PHE A 937 5.58 -10.41 56.90
N ASN A 938 6.56 -11.31 57.00
CA ASN A 938 7.90 -11.15 56.44
C ASN A 938 7.94 -11.29 54.91
N VAL A 939 8.73 -10.45 54.24
CA VAL A 939 8.96 -10.51 52.79
C VAL A 939 10.33 -11.11 52.53
N ARG A 940 10.38 -12.15 51.69
CA ARG A 940 11.61 -12.87 51.36
C ARG A 940 11.72 -13.17 49.87
N MET A 941 12.88 -13.66 49.46
CA MET A 941 13.06 -14.23 48.13
C MET A 941 12.54 -15.67 48.10
N TYR A 942 11.99 -16.10 46.97
CA TYR A 942 11.60 -17.47 46.74
C TYR A 942 11.81 -17.88 45.27
N ARG A 943 11.96 -19.18 45.00
CA ARG A 943 12.01 -19.69 43.61
C ARG A 943 10.83 -19.17 42.78
N LYS A 944 11.08 -18.92 41.51
CA LYS A 944 10.10 -18.41 40.54
C LYS A 944 8.88 -19.34 40.44
N LEU A 945 7.69 -18.77 40.68
CA LEU A 945 6.38 -19.41 40.53
C LEU A 945 5.40 -18.46 39.82
N SER A 946 4.32 -19.00 39.27
CA SER A 946 3.18 -18.22 38.75
C SER A 946 2.15 -17.87 39.85
N ALA A 947 2.53 -17.95 41.12
CA ALA A 947 1.62 -17.80 42.26
C ALA A 947 1.31 -16.33 42.57
N LYS A 948 0.07 -16.05 42.99
CA LYS A 948 -0.40 -14.68 43.28
C LYS A 948 0.34 -14.00 44.44
N ASP A 949 1.00 -14.74 45.34
CA ASP A 949 1.83 -14.17 46.42
C ASP A 949 3.20 -13.66 45.93
N GLN A 950 3.56 -13.91 44.67
CA GLN A 950 4.73 -13.30 44.02
C GLN A 950 4.37 -12.12 43.11
N GLN A 951 3.08 -11.80 42.98
CA GLN A 951 2.59 -10.71 42.14
C GLN A 951 2.28 -9.49 43.00
N TRP A 952 2.69 -8.31 42.54
CA TRP A 952 2.62 -7.06 43.25
C TRP A 952 2.00 -5.97 42.36
N VAL A 953 0.97 -5.30 42.86
CA VAL A 953 0.34 -4.14 42.24
C VAL A 953 1.12 -2.89 42.64
N PHE A 954 1.69 -2.21 41.65
CA PHE A 954 2.31 -0.91 41.81
C PHE A 954 1.27 0.16 41.48
N GLU A 955 1.03 1.07 42.44
CA GLU A 955 0.12 2.19 42.29
C GLU A 955 0.86 3.48 42.62
N HIS A 956 0.95 4.38 41.64
CA HIS A 956 1.54 5.69 41.80
C HIS A 956 0.62 6.62 42.58
N ILE A 957 1.16 7.28 43.61
CA ILE A 957 0.42 8.12 44.57
C ILE A 957 0.85 9.59 44.54
N GLY A 958 1.46 10.05 43.44
CA GLY A 958 2.01 11.41 43.31
C GLY A 958 3.48 11.53 43.78
N ASN A 959 4.16 12.63 43.41
CA ASN A 959 5.57 12.89 43.76
C ASN A 959 6.53 11.70 43.46
N ARG A 960 6.27 10.97 42.38
CA ARG A 960 6.98 9.73 41.97
C ARG A 960 7.06 8.61 43.03
N LYS A 961 6.18 8.65 44.04
CA LYS A 961 6.05 7.62 45.09
C LYS A 961 5.00 6.58 44.70
N HIS A 962 5.19 5.36 45.16
CA HIS A 962 4.32 4.23 44.86
C HIS A 962 3.92 3.49 46.14
N THR A 963 2.71 2.99 46.19
CA THR A 963 2.35 1.87 47.06
C THR A 963 2.56 0.57 46.29
N ILE A 964 2.97 -0.49 46.99
CA ILE A 964 3.26 -1.80 46.39
C ILE A 964 2.47 -2.84 47.17
N LYS A 965 1.43 -3.40 46.58
CA LYS A 965 0.47 -4.30 47.24
C LYS A 965 0.53 -5.71 46.70
N ASN A 966 0.66 -6.71 47.55
CA ASN A 966 0.66 -8.10 47.14
C ASN A 966 -0.73 -8.55 46.65
N VAL A 967 -0.80 -9.28 45.53
CA VAL A 967 -2.07 -9.70 44.91
C VAL A 967 -2.80 -10.78 45.71
N LYS A 968 -2.08 -11.73 46.35
CA LYS A 968 -2.72 -12.81 47.13
C LYS A 968 -3.12 -12.36 48.52
N THR A 969 -2.21 -11.71 49.24
CA THR A 969 -2.43 -11.37 50.66
C THR A 969 -3.14 -10.03 50.85
N GLY A 970 -3.14 -9.17 49.82
CA GLY A 970 -3.68 -7.82 49.90
C GLY A 970 -2.84 -6.87 50.78
N ARG A 971 -1.66 -7.30 51.23
CA ARG A 971 -0.78 -6.56 52.13
C ARG A 971 0.20 -5.65 51.37
N TYR A 972 0.57 -4.51 51.95
CA TYR A 972 1.47 -3.51 51.36
C TYR A 972 2.91 -3.72 51.81
N LEU A 973 3.86 -3.69 50.89
CA LEU A 973 5.30 -3.74 51.18
C LEU A 973 5.69 -2.53 52.02
N GLU A 974 6.41 -2.76 53.11
CA GLU A 974 6.82 -1.73 54.06
C GLU A 974 8.21 -1.96 54.65
N SER A 975 8.84 -0.87 55.09
CA SER A 975 9.97 -0.94 56.02
C SER A 975 9.45 -1.15 57.45
N PHE A 976 9.84 -2.27 58.07
CA PHE A 976 9.32 -2.68 59.38
C PHE A 976 9.51 -1.59 60.45
N ALA A 977 8.44 -1.33 61.22
CA ALA A 977 8.43 -0.35 62.32
C ALA A 977 8.95 1.05 61.96
N ARG A 978 8.83 1.47 60.68
CA ARG A 978 9.38 2.73 60.15
C ARG A 978 10.90 2.85 60.26
N GLY A 979 11.62 1.73 60.38
CA GLY A 979 13.06 1.73 60.49
C GLY A 979 13.73 2.28 59.24
N CYS A 980 14.77 3.11 59.42
CA CYS A 980 15.61 3.61 58.34
C CYS A 980 17.07 3.36 58.68
N GLY A 981 17.60 2.23 58.22
CA GLY A 981 18.95 1.79 58.56
C GLY A 981 19.31 0.46 57.94
N ARG A 982 20.60 0.12 58.04
CA ARG A 982 21.11 -1.16 57.54
C ARG A 982 20.47 -2.32 58.31
N ASN A 983 20.02 -3.33 57.59
CA ASN A 983 19.33 -4.52 58.12
C ASN A 983 17.89 -4.30 58.61
N THR A 984 17.26 -3.15 58.38
CA THR A 984 15.81 -3.05 58.62
C THR A 984 15.06 -4.07 57.77
N ASN A 985 14.18 -4.86 58.40
CA ASN A 985 13.43 -5.89 57.70
C ASN A 985 12.38 -5.29 56.76
N LEU A 986 12.10 -5.94 55.62
CA LEU A 986 10.92 -5.61 54.81
C LEU A 986 9.78 -6.56 55.13
N ASN A 987 8.64 -5.98 55.52
CA ASN A 987 7.41 -6.71 55.79
C ASN A 987 6.34 -6.37 54.76
N SER A 988 5.22 -7.09 54.82
CA SER A 988 3.98 -6.79 54.12
C SER A 988 2.85 -6.60 55.13
N TRP A 989 2.22 -5.44 55.18
CA TRP A 989 1.23 -5.09 56.20
C TRP A 989 -0.21 -5.00 55.65
N PRO A 990 -1.25 -5.47 56.37
CA PRO A 990 -2.63 -5.46 55.86
C PRO A 990 -3.23 -4.06 55.62
N THR A 991 -2.85 -3.07 56.42
CA THR A 991 -3.42 -1.70 56.36
C THR A 991 -2.46 -0.70 55.72
N LEU A 992 -3.00 0.09 54.79
CA LEU A 992 -2.32 1.26 54.23
C LEU A 992 -2.59 2.46 55.15
N ASN A 993 -1.61 2.81 55.98
CA ASN A 993 -1.76 3.88 56.98
C ASN A 993 -1.20 5.23 56.50
N GLY A 994 -0.88 5.34 55.21
CA GLY A 994 -0.36 6.57 54.57
C GLY A 994 1.06 6.98 55.00
N GLY A 995 1.70 6.25 55.91
CA GLY A 995 3.05 6.55 56.36
C GLY A 995 4.10 6.35 55.27
N ASN A 996 5.09 7.23 55.23
CA ASN A 996 6.22 7.23 54.28
C ASN A 996 7.10 5.95 54.29
N HIS A 997 6.90 5.04 55.23
CA HIS A 997 7.51 3.69 55.28
C HIS A 997 6.82 2.64 54.41
N GLN A 998 5.61 2.93 53.90
CA GLN A 998 4.85 2.11 52.96
C GLN A 998 4.86 2.70 51.53
N GLN A 999 5.63 3.76 51.32
CA GLN A 999 5.73 4.50 50.07
C GLN A 999 7.12 4.30 49.47
N TRP A 1000 7.20 4.08 48.16
CA TRP A 1000 8.41 3.62 47.49
C TRP A 1000 8.77 4.47 46.28
N LEU A 1001 10.05 4.83 46.17
CA LEU A 1001 10.67 5.40 44.97
C LEU A 1001 11.26 4.26 44.14
N ILE A 1002 10.94 4.23 42.85
CA ILE A 1002 11.35 3.16 41.94
C ILE A 1002 12.35 3.71 40.93
N THR A 1003 13.63 3.46 41.13
CA THR A 1003 14.71 3.98 40.29
C THR A 1003 15.10 2.96 39.22
N LYS A 1004 15.12 3.34 37.93
CA LYS A 1004 15.53 2.48 36.80
C LYS A 1004 16.89 2.90 36.23
N ILE A 1005 17.85 1.98 36.18
CA ILE A 1005 19.18 2.19 35.60
C ILE A 1005 19.49 1.01 34.68
N GLY A 1006 19.59 1.27 33.37
CA GLY A 1006 19.59 0.21 32.37
C GLY A 1006 18.31 -0.63 32.47
N ASP A 1007 18.46 -1.95 32.54
CA ASP A 1007 17.34 -2.89 32.71
C ASP A 1007 16.95 -3.15 34.18
N ASN A 1008 17.70 -2.60 35.14
CA ASN A 1008 17.52 -2.88 36.57
C ASN A 1008 16.71 -1.79 37.28
N HIS A 1009 15.95 -2.20 38.27
CA HIS A 1009 15.07 -1.40 39.11
C HIS A 1009 15.53 -1.52 40.58
N TYR A 1010 15.49 -0.39 41.28
CA TYR A 1010 15.86 -0.26 42.69
C TYR A 1010 14.67 0.34 43.46
N LEU A 1011 14.26 -0.32 44.53
CA LEU A 1011 13.10 0.07 45.34
C LEU A 1011 13.59 0.69 46.65
N ARG A 1012 13.28 1.97 46.88
CA ARG A 1012 13.72 2.73 48.07
C ARG A 1012 12.52 3.27 48.84
N PRO A 1013 12.41 3.07 50.16
CA PRO A 1013 11.36 3.70 50.94
C PRO A 1013 11.47 5.23 50.87
N SER A 1014 10.35 5.93 50.74
CA SER A 1014 10.34 7.39 50.49
C SER A 1014 10.82 8.24 51.66
N HIS A 1015 10.99 7.64 52.85
CA HIS A 1015 11.56 8.26 54.05
C HIS A 1015 13.03 7.90 54.29
N CYS A 1016 13.61 7.04 53.44
CA CYS A 1016 14.91 6.43 53.68
C CYS A 1016 15.67 6.23 52.36
N GLU A 1017 15.92 7.32 51.64
CA GLU A 1017 16.42 7.27 50.26
C GLU A 1017 17.90 6.83 50.12
N ASP A 1018 18.66 6.88 51.22
CA ASP A 1018 20.03 6.37 51.30
C ASP A 1018 20.10 4.84 51.38
N PHE A 1019 18.96 4.17 51.53
CA PHE A 1019 18.85 2.72 51.61
C PHE A 1019 17.88 2.18 50.55
N ALA A 1020 18.17 0.98 50.04
CA ALA A 1020 17.34 0.29 49.07
C ALA A 1020 17.02 -1.13 49.55
N MET A 1021 15.94 -1.68 48.98
CA MET A 1021 15.62 -3.10 49.09
C MET A 1021 16.80 -3.94 48.61
N ASP A 1022 17.22 -4.88 49.45
CA ASP A 1022 18.40 -5.71 49.27
C ASP A 1022 18.08 -7.16 49.66
N LYS A 1023 18.46 -8.09 48.80
CA LYS A 1023 18.40 -9.52 49.09
C LYS A 1023 19.58 -9.95 49.97
N SER A 1024 19.30 -10.62 51.09
CA SER A 1024 20.33 -11.28 51.91
C SER A 1024 21.05 -12.41 51.16
N ARG A 1025 22.31 -12.68 51.53
CA ARG A 1025 23.12 -13.76 50.92
C ARG A 1025 22.40 -15.12 51.02
N GLY A 1026 22.51 -15.95 49.98
CA GLY A 1026 21.91 -17.30 49.90
C GLY A 1026 20.73 -17.42 48.91
N ILE A 1027 20.24 -18.65 48.73
CA ILE A 1027 18.99 -18.96 48.01
C ILE A 1027 17.82 -18.79 48.99
N ASP A 1028 16.71 -18.21 48.52
CA ASP A 1028 15.53 -17.87 49.34
C ASP A 1028 15.84 -16.91 50.52
N GLY A 1029 16.90 -16.11 50.38
CA GLY A 1029 17.32 -15.15 51.40
C GLY A 1029 16.25 -14.12 51.75
N ASN A 1030 16.33 -13.60 52.97
CA ASN A 1030 15.43 -12.56 53.47
C ASN A 1030 15.60 -11.24 52.69
N VAL A 1031 14.55 -10.40 52.64
CA VAL A 1031 14.61 -9.07 52.02
C VAL A 1031 14.66 -7.98 53.09
N LYS A 1032 15.63 -7.07 52.98
CA LYS A 1032 15.92 -6.04 53.98
C LYS A 1032 16.37 -4.73 53.33
N LEU A 1033 16.56 -3.68 54.14
CA LEU A 1033 17.22 -2.46 53.70
C LEU A 1033 18.74 -2.53 53.85
N TRP A 1034 19.45 -2.00 52.85
CA TRP A 1034 20.91 -1.84 52.84
C TRP A 1034 21.30 -0.55 52.12
N ASN A 1035 22.50 -0.02 52.39
CA ASN A 1035 22.98 1.21 51.77
C ASN A 1035 22.80 1.14 50.25
N PHE A 1036 22.14 2.14 49.67
CA PHE A 1036 21.86 2.19 48.25
C PHE A 1036 23.18 2.28 47.47
N ASN A 1037 23.41 1.31 46.61
CA ASN A 1037 24.59 1.25 45.74
C ASN A 1037 24.22 0.52 44.44
N THR A 1038 24.36 1.21 43.31
CA THR A 1038 24.01 0.67 41.99
C THR A 1038 24.92 -0.48 41.53
N ASP A 1039 26.10 -0.61 42.13
CA ASP A 1039 27.01 -1.72 41.87
C ASP A 1039 26.67 -2.96 42.71
N ASN A 1040 25.82 -2.83 43.73
CA ASN A 1040 25.41 -3.94 44.57
C ASN A 1040 24.42 -4.86 43.83
N ASN A 1041 24.88 -6.06 43.45
CA ASN A 1041 24.08 -7.05 42.74
C ASN A 1041 22.84 -7.53 43.51
N ASN A 1042 22.81 -7.41 44.83
CA ASN A 1042 21.66 -7.81 45.65
C ASN A 1042 20.50 -6.80 45.61
N GLN A 1043 20.73 -5.60 45.07
CA GLN A 1043 19.72 -4.53 44.93
C GLN A 1043 19.18 -4.41 43.50
N LYS A 1044 19.70 -5.23 42.56
CA LYS A 1044 19.29 -5.22 41.15
C LYS A 1044 18.05 -6.09 40.96
N PHE A 1045 16.90 -5.47 40.72
CA PHE A 1045 15.65 -6.17 40.42
C PHE A 1045 15.15 -5.89 39.00
N LYS A 1046 14.37 -6.79 38.43
CA LYS A 1046 13.59 -6.58 37.21
C LYS A 1046 12.11 -6.62 37.57
N LEU A 1047 11.35 -5.62 37.12
CA LEU A 1047 9.90 -5.64 37.21
C LEU A 1047 9.35 -6.30 35.96
N ILE A 1048 8.94 -7.57 36.07
CA ILE A 1048 8.40 -8.33 34.95
C ILE A 1048 6.89 -8.14 34.95
N PRO A 1049 6.31 -7.49 33.92
CA PRO A 1049 4.87 -7.28 33.86
C PRO A 1049 4.16 -8.63 33.86
N VAL A 1050 3.17 -8.77 34.75
CA VAL A 1050 2.25 -9.89 34.70
C VAL A 1050 1.31 -9.59 33.54
N SER A 1051 1.63 -10.10 32.35
CA SER A 1051 0.74 -10.04 31.21
C SER A 1051 -0.62 -10.59 31.64
N ILE A 1052 -1.64 -9.73 31.66
CA ILE A 1052 -3.01 -10.21 31.58
C ILE A 1052 -3.17 -10.68 30.13
N THR A 1053 -2.70 -11.89 29.85
CA THR A 1053 -3.28 -12.68 28.76
C THR A 1053 -4.70 -12.99 29.21
N ARG A 1054 -5.63 -12.08 28.91
CA ARG A 1054 -6.94 -12.59 28.50
C ARG A 1054 -6.64 -13.30 27.19
N ASN A 1055 -6.85 -14.61 27.15
CA ASN A 1055 -7.02 -15.27 25.87
C ASN A 1055 -8.16 -14.51 25.18
N PHE A 1056 -7.81 -13.75 24.15
CA PHE A 1056 -8.77 -13.14 23.27
C PHE A 1056 -9.17 -14.24 22.33
N ASP A 1057 -10.27 -14.93 22.64
CA ASP A 1057 -10.95 -15.69 21.60
C ASP A 1057 -11.40 -14.65 20.55
N GLU A 1058 -10.84 -14.72 19.35
CA GLU A 1058 -11.54 -14.24 18.16
C GLU A 1058 -12.84 -15.02 18.12
N SER A 1059 -13.88 -14.43 18.68
CA SER A 1059 -15.19 -15.04 18.78
C SER A 1059 -15.72 -15.31 17.37
N SER A 1060 -16.00 -16.57 17.07
CA SER A 1060 -16.69 -16.98 15.84
C SER A 1060 -18.14 -16.50 15.78
N ALA A 1061 -18.64 -15.77 16.79
CA ALA A 1061 -20.02 -15.30 16.85
C ALA A 1061 -20.25 -13.96 16.13
N PHE A 1062 -19.18 -13.20 15.80
CA PHE A 1062 -19.31 -11.92 15.09
C PHE A 1062 -18.28 -11.78 13.97
N SER A 1063 -18.64 -11.06 12.93
CA SER A 1063 -17.72 -10.64 11.86
C SER A 1063 -17.71 -9.11 11.78
N ILE A 1064 -16.52 -8.52 11.67
CA ILE A 1064 -16.35 -7.08 11.44
C ILE A 1064 -15.63 -6.83 10.11
N TYR A 1065 -16.24 -6.04 9.22
CA TYR A 1065 -15.70 -5.76 7.90
C TYR A 1065 -16.21 -4.40 7.33
N PRO A 1066 -15.54 -3.79 6.34
CA PRO A 1066 -14.18 -4.12 5.92
C PRO A 1066 -13.18 -3.80 7.03
N ASN A 1067 -12.11 -4.56 7.14
CA ASN A 1067 -10.99 -4.27 8.02
C ASN A 1067 -9.68 -4.56 7.27
N PRO A 1068 -8.86 -3.55 6.92
CA PRO A 1068 -8.99 -2.14 7.29
C PRO A 1068 -10.27 -1.44 6.79
N THR A 1069 -10.71 -0.39 7.49
CA THR A 1069 -11.87 0.44 7.15
C THR A 1069 -11.47 1.89 6.93
N ASN A 1070 -12.21 2.58 6.06
CA ASN A 1070 -12.05 4.03 5.85
C ASN A 1070 -13.03 4.84 6.69
N GLY A 1071 -13.79 4.21 7.58
CA GLY A 1071 -14.64 4.91 8.52
C GLY A 1071 -15.93 4.19 8.86
N ILE A 1072 -16.43 3.30 8.00
CA ILE A 1072 -17.63 2.52 8.29
C ILE A 1072 -17.25 1.06 8.47
N LEU A 1073 -17.67 0.48 9.60
CA LEU A 1073 -17.55 -0.94 9.89
C LEU A 1073 -18.92 -1.55 9.95
N TYR A 1074 -19.10 -2.69 9.31
CA TYR A 1074 -20.26 -3.54 9.47
C TYR A 1074 -19.95 -4.64 10.47
N ILE A 1075 -20.86 -4.84 11.41
CA ILE A 1075 -20.85 -5.96 12.33
C ILE A 1075 -22.02 -6.87 11.98
N ASP A 1076 -21.68 -8.11 11.67
CA ASP A 1076 -22.65 -9.18 11.50
C ASP A 1076 -22.61 -10.13 12.70
N THR A 1077 -23.79 -10.58 13.11
CA THR A 1077 -23.93 -11.64 14.11
C THR A 1077 -23.98 -12.99 13.40
N LEU A 1078 -22.96 -13.84 13.59
CA LEU A 1078 -22.82 -15.15 12.93
C LEU A 1078 -23.60 -16.27 13.63
N GLN A 1079 -24.04 -16.04 14.86
CA GLN A 1079 -24.92 -16.94 15.61
C GLN A 1079 -26.16 -16.17 16.05
N LYS A 1080 -27.33 -16.56 15.54
CA LYS A 1080 -28.61 -15.84 15.71
C LYS A 1080 -29.04 -15.60 17.17
N ASP A 1081 -28.45 -16.33 18.11
CA ASP A 1081 -28.82 -16.25 19.52
C ASP A 1081 -28.12 -15.10 20.27
N TYR A 1082 -27.15 -14.39 19.66
CA TYR A 1082 -26.46 -13.28 20.32
C TYR A 1082 -27.15 -11.94 20.09
N LYS A 1083 -27.42 -11.20 21.16
CA LYS A 1083 -27.89 -9.81 21.11
C LYS A 1083 -26.80 -8.85 21.57
N VAL A 1084 -26.36 -7.99 20.67
CA VAL A 1084 -25.39 -6.91 20.98
C VAL A 1084 -26.11 -5.79 21.74
N TYR A 1085 -25.56 -5.38 22.88
CA TYR A 1085 -26.11 -4.30 23.69
C TYR A 1085 -25.16 -3.11 23.84
N SER A 1086 -23.87 -3.27 23.55
CA SER A 1086 -22.90 -2.18 23.58
C SER A 1086 -21.69 -2.52 22.73
N ILE A 1087 -21.15 -1.53 22.03
CA ILE A 1087 -19.88 -1.64 21.31
C ILE A 1087 -18.94 -0.57 21.85
N VAL A 1088 -17.74 -0.97 22.27
CA VAL A 1088 -16.73 -0.08 22.85
C VAL A 1088 -15.47 -0.12 22.00
N VAL A 1089 -15.06 1.01 21.45
CA VAL A 1089 -13.82 1.19 20.71
C VAL A 1089 -12.75 1.71 21.66
N TYR A 1090 -11.61 1.04 21.69
CA TYR A 1090 -10.43 1.39 22.47
C TYR A 1090 -9.29 1.84 21.55
N GLY A 1091 -8.52 2.82 21.99
CA GLY A 1091 -7.21 3.12 21.41
C GLY A 1091 -6.18 2.06 21.79
N VAL A 1092 -5.03 2.05 21.10
CA VAL A 1092 -3.93 1.08 21.33
C VAL A 1092 -3.38 1.07 22.77
N LEU A 1093 -3.61 2.13 23.54
CA LEU A 1093 -3.20 2.24 24.95
C LEU A 1093 -4.29 1.74 25.93
N GLY A 1094 -5.40 1.20 25.42
CA GLY A 1094 -6.50 0.66 26.22
C GLY A 1094 -7.48 1.72 26.74
N ASN A 1095 -7.32 2.98 26.37
CA ASN A 1095 -8.30 4.03 26.67
C ASN A 1095 -9.53 3.90 25.76
N ILE A 1096 -10.73 4.11 26.31
CA ILE A 1096 -11.97 4.15 25.52
C ILE A 1096 -11.96 5.41 24.65
N VAL A 1097 -12.14 5.25 23.34
CA VAL A 1097 -12.23 6.36 22.38
C VAL A 1097 -13.65 6.57 21.85
N LYS A 1098 -14.48 5.52 21.84
CA LYS A 1098 -15.88 5.61 21.42
C LYS A 1098 -16.71 4.51 22.10
N THR A 1099 -17.93 4.84 22.50
CA THR A 1099 -18.90 3.87 23.02
C THR A 1099 -20.22 4.04 22.27
N ILE A 1100 -20.84 2.93 21.88
CA ILE A 1100 -22.10 2.87 21.17
C ILE A 1100 -23.02 1.96 21.98
N ASP A 1101 -23.91 2.57 22.77
CA ASP A 1101 -24.85 1.86 23.62
C ASP A 1101 -26.23 1.86 22.97
N LYS A 1102 -26.69 0.70 22.48
CA LYS A 1102 -28.02 0.52 21.90
C LYS A 1102 -28.46 -0.95 22.00
N ASN A 1103 -29.77 -1.19 21.98
CA ASN A 1103 -30.36 -2.51 21.69
C ASN A 1103 -30.28 -2.74 20.18
N LEU A 1104 -29.30 -3.51 19.73
CA LEU A 1104 -28.85 -3.53 18.34
C LEU A 1104 -29.34 -4.78 17.58
N ASN A 1105 -29.91 -4.57 16.38
CA ASN A 1105 -30.41 -5.61 15.48
C ASN A 1105 -29.25 -6.36 14.78
N GLU A 1106 -29.55 -7.51 14.14
CA GLU A 1106 -28.60 -8.50 13.60
C GLU A 1106 -27.49 -7.97 12.66
N ASN A 1107 -27.73 -6.86 11.93
CA ASN A 1107 -26.76 -6.22 11.03
C ASN A 1107 -26.58 -4.74 11.42
N GLN A 1108 -25.36 -4.35 11.78
CA GLN A 1108 -25.02 -3.02 12.29
C GLN A 1108 -23.97 -2.35 11.40
N SER A 1109 -24.10 -1.05 11.12
CA SER A 1109 -22.96 -0.24 10.72
C SER A 1109 -22.52 0.68 11.85
N ILE A 1110 -21.21 0.80 12.04
CA ILE A 1110 -20.56 1.73 12.95
C ILE A 1110 -19.82 2.75 12.11
N ASP A 1111 -20.16 4.01 12.30
CA ASP A 1111 -19.37 5.13 11.82
C ASP A 1111 -18.26 5.45 12.84
N ILE A 1112 -17.01 5.22 12.47
CA ILE A 1112 -15.78 5.64 13.15
C ILE A 1112 -14.97 6.63 12.30
N SER A 1113 -15.60 7.31 11.33
CA SER A 1113 -14.93 8.29 10.46
C SER A 1113 -14.34 9.49 11.21
N ASP A 1114 -14.86 9.77 12.40
CA ASP A 1114 -14.37 10.79 13.34
C ASP A 1114 -13.06 10.41 14.04
N LEU A 1115 -12.66 9.13 14.00
CA LEU A 1115 -11.41 8.67 14.59
C LEU A 1115 -10.24 8.90 13.62
N ASN A 1116 -9.07 9.23 14.19
CA ASN A 1116 -7.83 9.34 13.44
C ASN A 1116 -7.44 7.99 12.79
N SER A 1117 -6.67 8.04 11.72
CA SER A 1117 -6.03 6.85 11.15
C SER A 1117 -5.19 6.15 12.21
N GLY A 1118 -5.36 4.85 12.37
CA GLY A 1118 -4.66 4.10 13.39
C GLY A 1118 -5.28 2.75 13.69
N LEU A 1119 -4.63 2.06 14.63
CA LEU A 1119 -5.12 0.80 15.14
C LEU A 1119 -6.07 1.02 16.33
N TYR A 1120 -7.19 0.30 16.32
CA TYR A 1120 -8.20 0.32 17.38
C TYR A 1120 -8.58 -1.10 17.77
N MET A 1121 -9.09 -1.27 18.99
CA MET A 1121 -9.72 -2.51 19.42
C MET A 1121 -11.21 -2.26 19.61
N ILE A 1122 -12.07 -3.07 19.00
CA ILE A 1122 -13.52 -2.99 19.17
C ILE A 1122 -13.97 -4.15 20.04
N ALA A 1123 -14.55 -3.85 21.20
CA ALA A 1123 -15.23 -4.82 22.04
C ALA A 1123 -16.74 -4.76 21.79
N ILE A 1124 -17.29 -5.85 21.27
CA ILE A 1124 -18.71 -6.10 21.14
C ILE A 1124 -19.18 -6.78 22.42
N LYS A 1125 -20.04 -6.12 23.18
CA LYS A 1125 -20.70 -6.68 24.36
C LYS A 1125 -22.08 -7.20 23.97
N SER A 1126 -22.30 -8.47 24.26
CA SER A 1126 -23.49 -9.22 23.85
C SER A 1126 -24.01 -10.13 24.95
N HIS A 1127 -25.27 -10.56 24.87
CA HIS A 1127 -25.81 -11.64 25.68
C HIS A 1127 -26.38 -12.76 24.80
N LEU A 1128 -26.24 -14.00 25.27
CA LEU A 1128 -26.90 -15.16 24.68
C LEU A 1128 -28.39 -15.13 25.00
N SER A 1129 -29.25 -15.27 23.99
CA SER A 1129 -30.71 -15.19 24.13
C SER A 1129 -31.31 -16.35 24.93
N SER A 1130 -30.59 -17.47 25.05
CA SER A 1130 -31.04 -18.67 25.76
C SER A 1130 -30.86 -18.58 27.28
N ASN A 1131 -29.88 -17.82 27.78
CA ASN A 1131 -29.53 -17.81 29.20
C ASN A 1131 -29.08 -16.44 29.75
N ASN A 1132 -29.11 -15.38 28.95
CA ASN A 1132 -28.63 -14.03 29.29
C ASN A 1132 -27.15 -13.94 29.72
N ASP A 1133 -26.32 -14.93 29.40
CA ASP A 1133 -24.89 -14.87 29.71
C ASP A 1133 -24.21 -13.74 28.94
N GLN A 1134 -23.55 -12.84 29.68
CA GLN A 1134 -22.82 -11.73 29.10
C GLN A 1134 -21.49 -12.20 28.51
N THR A 1135 -21.27 -11.84 27.25
CA THR A 1135 -20.05 -12.13 26.49
C THR A 1135 -19.47 -10.83 25.96
N THR A 1136 -18.14 -10.79 25.81
CA THR A 1136 -17.44 -9.67 25.17
C THR A 1136 -16.49 -10.22 24.13
N SER A 1137 -16.77 -9.94 22.87
CA SER A 1137 -15.93 -10.31 21.72
C SER A 1137 -15.07 -9.12 21.32
N VAL A 1138 -13.77 -9.30 21.08
CA VAL A 1138 -12.86 -8.20 20.78
C VAL A 1138 -12.20 -8.38 19.41
N PHE A 1139 -12.22 -7.33 18.60
CA PHE A 1139 -11.68 -7.31 17.24
C PHE A 1139 -10.62 -6.23 17.09
N LYS A 1140 -9.56 -6.54 16.36
CA LYS A 1140 -8.51 -5.59 15.99
C LYS A 1140 -8.92 -4.89 14.70
N ILE A 1141 -9.11 -3.57 14.72
CA ILE A 1141 -9.54 -2.80 13.56
C ILE A 1141 -8.50 -1.77 13.16
N PHE A 1142 -8.17 -1.70 11.87
CA PHE A 1142 -7.36 -0.66 11.30
C PHE A 1142 -8.28 0.39 10.65
N LYS A 1143 -8.25 1.61 11.17
CA LYS A 1143 -8.86 2.78 10.52
C LYS A 1143 -7.79 3.44 9.64
N GLU A 1144 -8.07 3.55 8.35
CA GLU A 1144 -7.21 4.26 7.41
C GLU A 1144 -7.30 5.77 7.54
#